data_AF-K9PW66-F1
#
_entry.id   AF-K9PW66-F1
#
_cell.length_a   1.000
_cell.length_b   1.000
_cell.length_c   1.000
_cell.angle_alpha   90.00
_cell.angle_beta   90.00
_cell.angle_gamma   90.00
#
_symmetry.space_group_name_H-M   'P 1'
#
loop_
_entity.id
_entity.type
_entity.pdbx_description
1 polymer ?
#
loop_
_entity_poly.entity_id
_entity_poly.type
_entity_poly.pdbx_seq_one_letter_code
_entity_poly.pdbx_strand_id
1 'polypeptide(L)'
;MLAKVAERQMHWVRWGLTIGWFLLIMSLFFDPVSSQFTAPDHPWSPMRLDPSQCILVQGECLPEQSYALGAPIFWGLIVPSAIFILLVFGHEFWRRICPLSFISQIPRAMGWERKNKRENKKTGKVRYELVKVKKDSWLAKNHLPLQLGLFYVGLNCRILFVNSNRWALGSFLLFTIAAALTVGFLYGGKSWCQYFCPMAPVQQIYAEPRGLLASTAHEGDRQTISQSMCRTVSPEGKEMTACVACNSPCIDIDAERSYWQKLTDPQQQWLYYGYVGVVVGYFLFYFLYSGSWDYYLSGTWSHDETQLNTLLKPGLYLFNQAIPIPKIVAAPIVLAAFGFAGYGIGRQIESRYKVYQRKKHRPLSSEEVRHRVFSVSTFFVFNFFFLFAGRNYIDLLPAPLPYLFPTLIAVCSTLWLYRTWQRSNNRYNRESLAGRLRKQLRKLNLDTAQFLEGKSLDELNADEIYVLAKVLPGFSKEKRLQTYKSIMRESIEEGYVAVDQVLEGLQQMRKELDISEKEHEQILDELMAENPELFRSDRLNSREDSLRLESFRETFLETVLESWKDHPEESHIQELAQVFQKHGSPEDLKKLMAYLSKSDQNMVAYLRQEYGISDDDEMIALRRTEPDELWQVIALNIDVINTLVSDSTESENSALRKLFSEIDTDGSGGIDIDELKTYIKNITPDFTDDQIEMMFNRADIIGNNMITYEEFCVLFKKIGQQRIALK
;
A
#
# COMPACT_ATOMS: atom_id res chain seq x y z
N MET A 1 7.29 7.54 -12.40
CA MET A 1 8.01 6.57 -13.25
C MET A 1 8.31 5.27 -12.52
N LEU A 2 8.92 5.28 -11.33
CA LEU A 2 9.26 4.03 -10.59
C LEU A 2 8.05 3.19 -10.14
N ALA A 3 6.91 3.82 -9.87
CA ALA A 3 5.66 3.14 -9.53
C ALA A 3 5.15 2.18 -10.63
N LYS A 4 5.44 2.49 -11.91
CA LYS A 4 5.01 1.71 -13.08
C LYS A 4 5.96 0.57 -13.45
N VAL A 5 7.07 0.41 -12.72
CA VAL A 5 8.02 -0.69 -12.96
C VAL A 5 7.33 -2.01 -12.62
N ALA A 6 7.41 -2.97 -13.53
CA ALA A 6 6.79 -4.28 -13.35
C ALA A 6 7.42 -5.05 -12.18
N GLU A 7 6.61 -5.84 -11.50
CA GLU A 7 6.97 -6.65 -10.33
C GLU A 7 8.06 -7.66 -10.67
N ARG A 8 8.06 -8.23 -11.89
CA ARG A 8 9.11 -9.11 -12.38
C ARG A 8 10.49 -8.43 -12.40
N GLN A 9 10.55 -7.15 -12.80
CA GLN A 9 11.81 -6.39 -12.80
C GLN A 9 12.22 -6.03 -11.36
N MET A 10 11.27 -5.61 -10.53
CA MET A 10 11.54 -5.31 -9.12
C MET A 10 11.99 -6.53 -8.34
N HIS A 11 11.55 -7.74 -8.71
CA HIS A 11 12.02 -8.98 -8.11
C HIS A 11 13.53 -9.18 -8.30
N TRP A 12 14.06 -8.91 -9.51
CA TRP A 12 15.51 -8.94 -9.75
C TRP A 12 16.27 -7.87 -8.96
N VAL A 13 15.71 -6.65 -8.87
CA VAL A 13 16.29 -5.58 -8.06
C VAL A 13 16.39 -6.00 -6.59
N ARG A 14 15.34 -6.63 -6.03
CA ARG A 14 15.34 -7.13 -4.65
C ARG A 14 16.41 -8.19 -4.43
N TRP A 15 16.57 -9.13 -5.35
CA TRP A 15 17.64 -10.13 -5.26
C TRP A 15 19.01 -9.48 -5.27
N GLY A 16 19.28 -8.54 -6.19
CA GLY A 16 20.54 -7.80 -6.22
C GLY A 16 20.84 -7.07 -4.91
N LEU A 17 19.86 -6.33 -4.38
CA LEU A 17 20.00 -5.63 -3.09
C LEU A 17 20.15 -6.58 -1.91
N THR A 18 19.46 -7.72 -1.93
CA THR A 18 19.53 -8.73 -0.87
C THR A 18 20.88 -9.44 -0.88
N ILE A 19 21.42 -9.79 -2.05
CA ILE A 19 22.77 -10.34 -2.21
C ILE A 19 23.79 -9.32 -1.73
N GLY A 20 23.69 -8.06 -2.16
CA GLY A 20 24.56 -6.98 -1.68
C GLY A 20 24.51 -6.80 -0.15
N TRP A 21 23.33 -6.94 0.44
CA TRP A 21 23.16 -6.88 1.88
C TRP A 21 23.78 -8.08 2.60
N PHE A 22 23.66 -9.29 2.07
CA PHE A 22 24.35 -10.46 2.61
C PHE A 22 25.86 -10.37 2.46
N LEU A 23 26.37 -9.83 1.34
CA LEU A 23 27.80 -9.55 1.17
C LEU A 23 28.31 -8.57 2.22
N LEU A 24 27.54 -7.51 2.52
CA LEU A 24 27.87 -6.58 3.60
C LEU A 24 27.83 -7.25 4.97
N ILE A 25 26.85 -8.12 5.25
CA ILE A 25 26.81 -8.86 6.52
C ILE A 25 28.01 -9.80 6.64
N MET A 26 28.39 -10.50 5.57
CA MET A 26 29.57 -11.35 5.57
C MET A 26 30.85 -10.55 5.81
N SER A 27 30.98 -9.35 5.23
CA SER A 27 32.15 -8.50 5.46
C SER A 27 32.27 -8.02 6.92
N LEU A 28 31.19 -7.99 7.70
CA LEU A 28 31.26 -7.67 9.13
C LEU A 28 31.96 -8.76 9.95
N PHE A 29 31.93 -10.02 9.50
CA PHE A 29 32.62 -11.14 10.15
C PHE A 29 34.01 -11.38 9.56
N PHE A 30 34.17 -11.15 8.26
CA PHE A 30 35.40 -11.41 7.54
C PHE A 30 35.70 -10.33 6.50
N ASP A 31 36.67 -9.47 6.78
CA ASP A 31 37.12 -8.41 5.87
C ASP A 31 38.65 -8.29 5.84
N PRO A 32 39.31 -8.96 4.89
CA PRO A 32 40.76 -8.93 4.77
C PRO A 32 41.29 -7.71 3.98
N VAL A 33 40.43 -6.96 3.29
CA VAL A 33 40.87 -5.97 2.30
C VAL A 33 40.55 -4.54 2.73
N SER A 34 39.36 -4.27 3.26
CA SER A 34 38.89 -2.88 3.32
C SER A 34 39.62 -2.00 4.32
N SER A 35 40.24 -2.61 5.35
CA SER A 35 41.09 -1.92 6.32
C SER A 35 42.34 -1.30 5.69
N GLN A 36 42.78 -1.79 4.52
CA GLN A 36 43.92 -1.19 3.81
C GLN A 36 43.55 0.19 3.24
N PHE A 37 42.30 0.44 2.88
CA PHE A 37 41.87 1.72 2.32
C PHE A 37 41.86 2.85 3.37
N THR A 38 41.83 2.53 4.66
CA THR A 38 41.89 3.53 5.74
C THR A 38 43.31 3.69 6.30
N ALA A 39 44.27 2.89 5.81
CA ALA A 39 45.65 2.97 6.27
C ALA A 39 46.27 4.34 5.92
N PRO A 40 47.03 4.96 6.85
CA PRO A 40 47.63 6.28 6.63
C PRO A 40 48.59 6.34 5.43
N ASP A 41 49.27 5.23 5.16
CA ASP A 41 50.25 5.05 4.08
C ASP A 41 49.61 4.65 2.74
N HIS A 42 48.28 4.54 2.67
CA HIS A 42 47.61 4.15 1.43
C HIS A 42 47.77 5.25 0.34
N PRO A 43 48.23 4.89 -0.87
CA PRO A 43 48.76 5.87 -1.84
C PRO A 43 47.73 6.87 -2.40
N TRP A 44 46.46 6.48 -2.53
CA TRP A 44 45.43 7.29 -3.21
C TRP A 44 44.06 7.27 -2.54
N SER A 45 43.91 6.63 -1.37
CA SER A 45 42.59 6.50 -0.75
C SER A 45 42.19 7.84 -0.12
N PRO A 46 40.99 8.38 -0.44
CA PRO A 46 40.48 9.57 0.24
C PRO A 46 40.08 9.29 1.69
N MET A 47 39.95 8.02 2.10
CA MET A 47 39.60 7.62 3.47
C MET A 47 40.82 7.36 4.38
N ARG A 48 42.03 7.70 3.92
CA ARG A 48 43.25 7.53 4.72
C ARG A 48 43.20 8.38 5.99
N LEU A 49 43.63 7.81 7.10
CA LEU A 49 43.69 8.51 8.38
C LEU A 49 44.91 9.43 8.44
N ASP A 50 44.79 10.57 9.11
CA ASP A 50 45.92 11.44 9.44
C ASP A 50 46.45 11.07 10.84
N PRO A 51 47.67 10.51 10.95
CA PRO A 51 48.25 10.11 12.25
C PRO A 51 48.47 11.28 13.21
N SER A 52 48.48 12.52 12.71
CA SER A 52 48.67 13.73 13.52
C SER A 52 47.37 14.23 14.15
N GLN A 53 46.21 13.75 13.69
CA GLN A 53 44.91 14.15 14.19
C GLN A 53 44.51 13.28 15.38
N CYS A 54 44.26 13.92 16.52
CA CYS A 54 43.78 13.28 17.73
C CYS A 54 42.34 13.74 18.03
N ILE A 55 41.44 12.80 18.23
CA ILE A 55 40.03 13.09 18.54
C ILE A 55 39.84 12.97 20.05
N LEU A 56 39.39 14.06 20.66
CA LEU A 56 39.17 14.11 22.10
C LEU A 56 37.80 13.49 22.45
N VAL A 57 37.83 12.51 23.35
CA VAL A 57 36.64 11.89 23.94
C VAL A 57 36.78 11.99 25.46
N GLN A 58 35.91 12.77 26.11
CA GLN A 58 35.98 13.00 27.57
C GLN A 58 37.32 13.61 28.02
N GLY A 59 37.96 14.40 27.15
CA GLY A 59 39.28 14.99 27.42
C GLY A 59 40.46 14.05 27.20
N GLU A 60 40.22 12.77 26.87
CA GLU A 60 41.26 11.80 26.50
C GLU A 60 41.42 11.72 24.98
N CYS A 61 42.66 11.60 24.52
CA CYS A 61 42.98 11.42 23.11
C CYS A 61 42.68 9.99 22.67
N LEU A 62 41.76 9.81 21.72
CA LEU A 62 41.50 8.54 21.08
C LEU A 62 42.32 8.45 19.77
N PRO A 63 43.36 7.61 19.70
CA PRO A 63 44.13 7.44 18.46
C PRO A 63 43.31 6.70 17.42
N GLU A 64 43.28 7.20 16.18
CA GLU A 64 42.63 6.50 15.08
C GLU A 64 43.54 5.41 14.51
N GLN A 65 42.99 4.21 14.32
CA GLN A 65 43.66 3.06 13.73
C GLN A 65 42.92 2.62 12.48
N SER A 66 43.64 1.98 11.54
CA SER A 66 43.05 1.45 10.32
C SER A 66 41.87 0.53 10.62
N TYR A 67 40.71 0.83 10.06
CA TYR A 67 39.46 0.13 10.31
C TYR A 67 38.80 -0.35 9.01
N ALA A 68 38.03 -1.42 9.10
CA ALA A 68 37.25 -1.93 7.97
C ALA A 68 35.94 -1.14 7.79
N LEU A 69 35.51 -1.06 6.54
CA LEU A 69 34.47 -0.13 6.10
C LEU A 69 33.04 -0.64 6.30
N GLY A 70 32.82 -1.91 6.65
CA GLY A 70 31.47 -2.50 6.72
C GLY A 70 30.49 -1.73 7.64
N ALA A 71 30.87 -1.49 8.90
CA ALA A 71 30.02 -0.76 9.86
C ALA A 71 29.87 0.74 9.49
N PRO A 72 30.96 1.45 9.14
CA PRO A 72 30.89 2.82 8.62
C PRO A 72 29.98 2.97 7.39
N ILE A 73 30.06 2.08 6.40
CA ILE A 73 29.21 2.10 5.20
C ILE A 73 27.74 1.89 5.58
N PHE A 74 27.45 0.91 6.45
CA PHE A 74 26.09 0.62 6.87
C PHE A 74 25.44 1.83 7.56
N TRP A 75 26.13 2.42 8.53
CA TRP A 75 25.57 3.51 9.33
C TRP A 75 25.69 4.89 8.68
N GLY A 76 26.75 5.14 7.93
CA GLY A 76 27.07 6.43 7.32
C GLY A 76 26.53 6.61 5.90
N LEU A 77 26.25 5.53 5.17
CA LEU A 77 25.72 5.59 3.81
C LEU A 77 24.33 4.93 3.69
N ILE A 78 24.20 3.65 4.05
CA ILE A 78 22.97 2.89 3.79
C ILE A 78 21.76 3.44 4.57
N VAL A 79 21.91 3.66 5.88
CA VAL A 79 20.82 4.19 6.72
C VAL A 79 20.39 5.61 6.29
N PRO A 80 21.31 6.57 6.06
CA PRO A 80 20.93 7.88 5.54
C PRO A 80 20.29 7.83 4.14
N SER A 81 20.80 6.98 3.24
CA SER A 81 20.17 6.78 1.93
C SER A 81 18.73 6.27 2.04
N ALA A 82 18.44 5.36 2.98
CA ALA A 82 17.08 4.88 3.22
C ALA A 82 16.12 6.02 3.63
N ILE A 83 16.56 6.93 4.50
CA ILE A 83 15.74 8.08 4.95
C ILE A 83 15.52 9.07 3.80
N PHE A 84 16.55 9.34 3.00
CA PHE A 84 16.40 10.16 1.79
C PHE A 84 15.39 9.55 0.81
N ILE A 85 15.51 8.24 0.55
CA ILE A 85 14.62 7.50 -0.34
C ILE A 85 13.16 7.57 0.14
N LEU A 86 12.92 7.44 1.45
CA LEU A 86 11.58 7.51 2.03
C LEU A 86 10.89 8.86 1.77
N LEU A 87 11.59 9.98 1.98
CA LEU A 87 11.01 11.31 1.74
C LEU A 87 10.76 11.57 0.24
N VAL A 88 11.75 11.22 -0.61
CA VAL A 88 11.72 11.57 -2.03
C VAL A 88 10.84 10.61 -2.83
N PHE A 89 11.05 9.31 -2.71
CA PHE A 89 10.34 8.31 -3.52
C PHE A 89 9.12 7.72 -2.80
N GLY A 90 9.00 7.96 -1.50
CA GLY A 90 7.87 7.51 -0.70
C GLY A 90 7.93 6.05 -0.28
N HIS A 91 6.88 5.66 0.43
CA HIS A 91 6.67 4.34 1.00
C HIS A 91 6.67 3.24 -0.07
N GLU A 92 5.99 3.49 -1.18
CA GLU A 92 5.79 2.53 -2.26
C GLU A 92 7.12 1.98 -2.76
N PHE A 93 8.04 2.88 -3.13
CA PHE A 93 9.33 2.50 -3.66
C PHE A 93 10.18 1.80 -2.59
N TRP A 94 10.21 2.34 -1.37
CA TRP A 94 10.93 1.74 -0.24
C TRP A 94 10.54 0.29 0.03
N ARG A 95 9.24 -0.01 0.10
CA ARG A 95 8.75 -1.39 0.33
C ARG A 95 9.13 -2.36 -0.77
N ARG A 96 9.24 -1.88 -2.01
CA ARG A 96 9.58 -2.69 -3.18
C ARG A 96 11.09 -2.95 -3.30
N ILE A 97 11.94 -2.18 -2.63
CA ILE A 97 13.41 -2.39 -2.64
C ILE A 97 13.96 -2.95 -1.32
N CYS A 98 13.21 -2.87 -0.21
CA CYS A 98 13.68 -3.26 1.12
C CYS A 98 14.00 -4.77 1.20
N PRO A 99 15.26 -5.16 1.49
CA PRO A 99 15.65 -6.58 1.61
C PRO A 99 14.89 -7.33 2.72
N LEU A 100 14.64 -6.68 3.86
CA LEU A 100 13.86 -7.28 4.95
C LEU A 100 12.40 -7.55 4.56
N SER A 101 11.78 -6.63 3.82
CA SER A 101 10.41 -6.80 3.29
C SER A 101 10.35 -8.00 2.34
N PHE A 102 11.38 -8.16 1.50
CA PHE A 102 11.51 -9.28 0.58
C PHE A 102 11.71 -10.62 1.31
N ILE A 103 12.69 -10.68 2.21
CA ILE A 103 13.01 -11.88 2.98
C ILE A 103 11.83 -12.32 3.85
N SER A 104 11.10 -11.39 4.47
CA SER A 104 9.92 -11.73 5.29
C SER A 104 8.82 -12.46 4.50
N GLN A 105 8.85 -12.40 3.17
CA GLN A 105 7.88 -13.07 2.29
C GLN A 105 8.38 -14.43 1.76
N ILE A 106 9.62 -14.85 2.07
CA ILE A 106 10.14 -16.17 1.67
C ILE A 106 9.27 -17.32 2.20
N PRO A 107 8.79 -17.33 3.47
CA PRO A 107 7.91 -18.38 3.95
C PRO A 107 6.63 -18.53 3.12
N ARG A 108 6.07 -17.41 2.63
CA ARG A 108 4.93 -17.41 1.69
C ARG A 108 5.33 -18.01 0.35
N ALA A 109 6.42 -17.54 -0.25
CA ALA A 109 6.92 -18.04 -1.54
C ALA A 109 7.23 -19.55 -1.52
N MET A 110 7.61 -20.09 -0.36
CA MET A 110 7.87 -21.52 -0.15
C MET A 110 6.64 -22.32 0.33
N GLY A 111 5.49 -21.66 0.56
CA GLY A 111 4.27 -22.30 1.08
C GLY A 111 4.34 -22.77 2.53
N TRP A 112 5.30 -22.26 3.31
CA TRP A 112 5.58 -22.65 4.70
C TRP A 112 4.77 -21.89 5.75
N GLU A 113 3.91 -20.94 5.35
CA GLU A 113 3.12 -20.16 6.30
C GLU A 113 2.32 -21.02 7.28
N ARG A 114 2.25 -20.57 8.54
CA ARG A 114 1.49 -21.22 9.60
C ARG A 114 0.01 -21.17 9.28
N LYS A 115 -0.63 -22.33 9.41
CA LYS A 115 -2.07 -22.51 9.16
C LYS A 115 -2.77 -23.00 10.41
N ASN A 116 -3.99 -22.52 10.64
CA ASN A 116 -4.88 -23.06 11.66
C ASN A 116 -5.81 -24.09 11.02
N LYS A 117 -5.95 -25.24 11.68
CA LYS A 117 -6.93 -26.26 11.34
C LYS A 117 -8.31 -25.80 11.85
N ARG A 118 -9.25 -25.59 10.94
CA ARG A 118 -10.66 -25.31 11.22
C ARG A 118 -11.49 -26.49 10.78
N GLU A 119 -12.30 -27.00 11.68
CA GLU A 119 -13.25 -28.07 11.37
C GLU A 119 -14.65 -27.49 11.35
N ASN A 120 -15.35 -27.69 10.24
CA ASN A 120 -16.74 -27.27 10.12
C ASN A 120 -17.61 -28.24 10.94
N LYS A 121 -18.20 -27.74 12.03
CA LYS A 121 -19.01 -28.53 12.96
C LYS A 121 -20.22 -29.24 12.32
N LYS A 122 -20.68 -28.77 11.15
CA LYS A 122 -21.82 -29.36 10.43
C LYS A 122 -21.42 -30.43 9.42
N THR A 123 -20.23 -30.32 8.81
CA THR A 123 -19.82 -31.19 7.69
C THR A 123 -18.65 -32.11 8.02
N GLY A 124 -17.96 -31.91 9.16
CA GLY A 124 -16.77 -32.68 9.57
C GLY A 124 -15.54 -32.45 8.67
N LYS A 125 -15.63 -31.56 7.68
CA LYS A 125 -14.50 -31.23 6.79
C LYS A 125 -13.49 -30.36 7.51
N VAL A 126 -12.23 -30.71 7.32
CA VAL A 126 -11.06 -30.01 7.84
C VAL A 126 -10.52 -29.06 6.76
N ARG A 127 -10.42 -27.76 7.08
CA ARG A 127 -9.79 -26.75 6.23
C ARG A 127 -8.62 -26.09 6.98
N TYR A 128 -7.65 -25.61 6.22
CA TYR A 128 -6.49 -24.88 6.71
C TYR A 128 -6.61 -23.41 6.33
N GLU A 129 -6.64 -22.52 7.32
CA GLU A 129 -6.69 -21.07 7.12
C GLU A 129 -5.35 -20.43 7.49
N LEU A 130 -4.91 -19.45 6.70
CA LEU A 130 -3.74 -18.64 7.04
C LEU A 130 -3.95 -17.91 8.37
N VAL A 131 -2.96 -17.96 9.24
CA VAL A 131 -3.01 -17.21 10.50
C VAL A 131 -2.74 -15.74 10.21
N LYS A 132 -3.74 -14.89 10.48
CA LYS A 132 -3.64 -13.43 10.39
C LYS A 132 -3.65 -12.82 11.79
N VAL A 133 -3.11 -11.60 11.91
CA VAL A 133 -3.26 -10.82 13.15
C VAL A 133 -4.73 -10.42 13.29
N LYS A 134 -5.41 -10.91 14.33
CA LYS A 134 -6.83 -10.59 14.57
C LYS A 134 -6.97 -9.11 14.94
N LYS A 135 -7.98 -8.42 14.39
CA LYS A 135 -8.25 -6.98 14.66
C LYS A 135 -8.42 -6.69 16.16
N ASP A 136 -9.02 -7.61 16.91
CA ASP A 136 -9.22 -7.47 18.36
C ASP A 136 -8.02 -7.84 19.24
N SER A 137 -6.95 -8.37 18.64
CA SER A 137 -5.77 -8.80 19.40
C SER A 137 -5.01 -7.63 20.01
N TRP A 138 -4.28 -7.90 21.09
CA TRP A 138 -3.38 -6.91 21.70
C TRP A 138 -2.37 -6.37 20.69
N LEU A 139 -1.84 -7.23 19.82
CA LEU A 139 -0.88 -6.85 18.79
C LEU A 139 -1.50 -5.85 17.80
N ALA A 140 -2.70 -6.11 17.28
CA ALA A 140 -3.36 -5.18 16.37
C ALA A 140 -3.57 -3.79 17.00
N LYS A 141 -3.93 -3.72 18.29
CA LYS A 141 -4.20 -2.45 18.99
C LYS A 141 -2.95 -1.71 19.48
N ASN A 142 -1.82 -2.41 19.68
CA ASN A 142 -0.62 -1.86 20.32
C ASN A 142 0.65 -2.00 19.48
N HIS A 143 0.52 -2.28 18.18
CA HIS A 143 1.68 -2.46 17.30
C HIS A 143 2.54 -1.21 17.15
N LEU A 144 1.94 -0.01 17.13
CA LEU A 144 2.71 1.22 16.99
C LEU A 144 3.60 1.48 18.24
N PRO A 145 3.10 1.39 19.48
CA PRO A 145 3.93 1.39 20.68
C PRO A 145 4.99 0.28 20.70
N LEU A 146 4.66 -0.94 20.24
CA LEU A 146 5.62 -2.03 20.13
C LEU A 146 6.77 -1.69 19.18
N GLN A 147 6.46 -1.19 17.98
CA GLN A 147 7.45 -0.79 16.99
C GLN A 147 8.32 0.36 17.50
N LEU A 148 7.73 1.34 18.18
CA LEU A 148 8.47 2.43 18.83
C LEU A 148 9.38 1.92 19.94
N GLY A 149 8.92 0.96 20.75
CA GLY A 149 9.74 0.30 21.76
C GLY A 149 10.92 -0.46 21.15
N LEU A 150 10.69 -1.24 20.09
CA LEU A 150 11.74 -1.94 19.36
C LEU A 150 12.73 -0.97 18.70
N PHE A 151 12.24 0.15 18.14
CA PHE A 151 13.08 1.20 17.58
C PHE A 151 13.95 1.85 18.67
N TYR A 152 13.37 2.20 19.81
CA TYR A 152 14.08 2.77 20.95
C TYR A 152 15.14 1.82 21.52
N VAL A 153 14.81 0.55 21.71
CA VAL A 153 15.77 -0.49 22.11
C VAL A 153 16.87 -0.64 21.06
N GLY A 154 16.51 -0.62 19.78
CA GLY A 154 17.46 -0.66 18.67
C GLY A 154 18.45 0.52 18.67
N LEU A 155 17.98 1.75 18.94
CA LEU A 155 18.86 2.92 19.05
C LEU A 155 19.82 2.85 20.24
N ASN A 156 19.34 2.36 21.39
CA ASN A 156 20.20 2.13 22.54
C ASN A 156 21.22 1.03 22.26
N CYS A 157 20.79 -0.08 21.64
CA CYS A 157 21.66 -1.17 21.22
C CYS A 157 22.74 -0.68 20.25
N ARG A 158 22.35 0.21 19.32
CA ARG A 158 23.26 0.89 18.39
C ARG A 158 24.36 1.67 19.12
N ILE A 159 23.98 2.57 20.03
CA ILE A 159 24.92 3.41 20.79
C ILE A 159 25.85 2.57 21.68
N LEU A 160 25.33 1.51 22.29
CA LEU A 160 26.02 0.78 23.35
C LEU A 160 26.86 -0.40 22.81
N PHE A 161 26.38 -1.13 21.81
CA PHE A 161 26.98 -2.42 21.43
C PHE A 161 27.34 -2.52 19.95
N VAL A 162 26.54 -1.93 19.06
CA VAL A 162 26.53 -2.33 17.65
C VAL A 162 27.27 -1.37 16.71
N ASN A 163 27.43 -0.09 17.07
CA ASN A 163 28.02 0.89 16.16
C ASN A 163 29.44 0.57 15.71
N SER A 164 30.34 0.21 16.62
CA SER A 164 31.75 -0.04 16.29
C SER A 164 32.12 -1.51 16.27
N ASN A 165 31.42 -2.36 17.03
CA ASN A 165 31.69 -3.78 17.05
C ASN A 165 31.03 -4.49 15.85
N ARG A 166 31.86 -4.91 14.89
CA ARG A 166 31.42 -5.53 13.64
C ARG A 166 30.69 -6.86 13.85
N TRP A 167 31.17 -7.69 14.77
CA TRP A 167 30.53 -8.96 15.12
C TRP A 167 29.15 -8.73 15.71
N ALA A 168 29.02 -7.76 16.63
CA ALA A 168 27.73 -7.38 17.20
C ALA A 168 26.76 -6.87 16.13
N LEU A 169 27.23 -6.05 15.17
CA LEU A 169 26.41 -5.61 14.04
C LEU A 169 25.99 -6.75 13.12
N GLY A 170 26.92 -7.62 12.73
CA GLY A 170 26.60 -8.78 11.90
C GLY A 170 25.56 -9.68 12.57
N SER A 171 25.75 -10.00 13.86
CA SER A 171 24.80 -10.80 14.63
C SER A 171 23.44 -10.10 14.80
N PHE A 172 23.42 -8.78 15.03
CA PHE A 172 22.18 -8.00 15.13
C PHE A 172 21.38 -8.00 13.82
N LEU A 173 22.07 -7.86 12.67
CA LEU A 173 21.43 -7.92 11.36
C LEU A 173 20.89 -9.32 11.05
N LEU A 174 21.67 -10.38 11.31
CA LEU A 174 21.22 -11.78 11.16
C LEU A 174 20.04 -12.10 12.07
N PHE A 175 20.05 -11.62 13.31
CA PHE A 175 18.91 -11.76 14.22
C PHE A 175 17.66 -11.08 13.67
N THR A 176 17.80 -9.87 13.11
CA THR A 176 16.68 -9.14 12.49
C THR A 176 16.11 -9.89 11.28
N ILE A 177 16.97 -10.51 10.46
CA ILE A 177 16.58 -11.38 9.34
C ILE A 177 15.80 -12.59 9.85
N ALA A 178 16.31 -13.28 10.86
CA ALA A 178 15.65 -14.45 11.45
C ALA A 178 14.29 -14.08 12.07
N ALA A 179 14.19 -12.94 12.75
CA ALA A 179 12.93 -12.44 13.28
C ALA A 179 11.91 -12.13 12.17
N ALA A 180 12.36 -11.49 11.08
CA ALA A 180 11.51 -11.20 9.93
C ALA A 180 10.98 -12.47 9.25
N LEU A 181 11.83 -13.49 9.06
CA LEU A 181 11.44 -14.81 8.56
C LEU A 181 10.46 -15.51 9.50
N THR A 182 10.73 -15.47 10.80
CA THR A 182 9.86 -16.08 11.81
C THR A 182 8.48 -15.45 11.80
N VAL A 183 8.39 -14.13 11.70
CA VAL A 183 7.11 -13.43 11.63
C VAL A 183 6.37 -13.74 10.33
N GLY A 184 7.07 -13.81 9.19
CA GLY A 184 6.49 -14.23 7.91
C GLY A 184 6.02 -15.69 7.91
N PHE A 185 6.66 -16.56 8.69
CA PHE A 185 6.19 -17.92 8.92
C PHE A 185 4.94 -17.94 9.81
N LEU A 186 4.91 -17.13 10.88
CA LEU A 186 3.84 -17.13 11.88
C LEU A 186 2.55 -16.46 11.40
N TYR A 187 2.66 -15.43 10.56
CA TYR A 187 1.53 -14.59 10.14
C TYR A 187 1.58 -14.32 8.63
N GLY A 188 0.42 -14.41 7.99
CA GLY A 188 0.29 -14.15 6.55
C GLY A 188 0.46 -12.68 6.16
N GLY A 189 0.79 -12.46 4.87
CA GLY A 189 0.94 -11.13 4.28
C GLY A 189 2.18 -10.38 4.75
N LYS A 190 2.17 -9.04 4.68
CA LYS A 190 3.32 -8.19 5.08
C LYS A 190 3.33 -7.89 6.59
N SER A 191 3.03 -8.89 7.42
CA SER A 191 2.83 -8.71 8.86
C SER A 191 4.07 -8.20 9.61
N TRP A 192 5.29 -8.62 9.22
CA TRP A 192 6.54 -8.05 9.77
C TRP A 192 6.59 -6.54 9.59
N CYS A 193 6.40 -6.12 8.36
CA CYS A 193 6.43 -4.74 7.90
C CYS A 193 5.35 -3.85 8.54
N GLN A 194 4.19 -4.43 8.88
CA GLN A 194 3.04 -3.71 9.42
C GLN A 194 3.01 -3.68 10.96
N TYR A 195 3.45 -4.74 11.63
CA TYR A 195 3.27 -4.90 13.09
C TYR A 195 4.56 -4.92 13.92
N PHE A 196 5.73 -5.26 13.34
CA PHE A 196 6.94 -5.54 14.12
C PHE A 196 8.16 -4.72 13.71
N CYS A 197 8.27 -4.33 12.44
CA CYS A 197 9.47 -3.70 11.90
C CYS A 197 9.80 -2.39 12.65
N PRO A 198 10.99 -2.27 13.28
CA PRO A 198 11.38 -1.07 14.00
C PRO A 198 11.60 0.15 13.08
N MET A 199 11.73 -0.07 11.77
CA MET A 199 11.82 1.00 10.77
C MET A 199 10.44 1.51 10.32
N ALA A 200 9.34 0.81 10.65
CA ALA A 200 7.99 1.24 10.24
C ALA A 200 7.58 2.62 10.82
N PRO A 201 7.89 2.98 12.08
CA PRO A 201 7.72 4.33 12.61
C PRO A 201 8.43 5.40 11.78
N VAL A 202 9.68 5.14 11.40
CA VAL A 202 10.52 6.05 10.60
C VAL A 202 9.94 6.22 9.20
N GLN A 203 9.49 5.11 8.61
CA GLN A 203 8.80 5.10 7.32
C GLN A 203 7.53 5.96 7.36
N GLN A 204 6.69 5.83 8.39
CA GLN A 204 5.47 6.65 8.50
C GLN A 204 5.81 8.15 8.54
N ILE A 205 6.78 8.55 9.36
CA ILE A 205 7.13 9.96 9.54
C ILE A 205 7.64 10.62 8.26
N TYR A 206 8.48 9.92 7.49
CA TYR A 206 9.09 10.48 6.28
C TYR A 206 8.30 10.24 5.00
N ALA A 207 7.45 9.21 4.94
CA ALA A 207 6.74 8.85 3.71
C ALA A 207 5.25 9.23 3.69
N GLU A 208 4.64 9.56 4.83
CA GLU A 208 3.24 9.98 4.92
C GLU A 208 3.10 11.52 4.92
N PRO A 209 2.01 12.09 4.36
CA PRO A 209 0.93 11.40 3.64
C PRO A 209 1.38 10.86 2.27
N ARG A 210 2.44 11.43 1.68
CA ARG A 210 2.99 11.01 0.39
C ARG A 210 4.45 11.48 0.24
N GLY A 211 5.29 10.66 -0.38
CA GLY A 211 6.63 11.06 -0.82
C GLY A 211 6.59 12.02 -2.03
N LEU A 212 7.67 12.75 -2.29
CA LEU A 212 7.73 13.77 -3.35
C LEU A 212 7.39 13.22 -4.75
N LEU A 213 7.79 11.97 -5.05
CA LEU A 213 7.63 11.30 -6.34
C LEU A 213 6.77 10.03 -6.27
N ALA A 214 6.08 9.80 -5.15
CA ALA A 214 5.23 8.61 -4.96
C ALA A 214 3.97 8.66 -5.82
N SER A 215 3.37 7.52 -6.15
CA SER A 215 2.08 7.45 -6.87
C SER A 215 0.87 7.80 -5.99
N THR A 216 -0.26 8.09 -6.63
CA THR A 216 -1.57 8.30 -6.00
C THR A 216 -2.39 7.02 -6.13
N ALA A 217 -2.93 6.50 -5.04
CA ALA A 217 -3.76 5.29 -5.05
C ALA A 217 -5.23 5.56 -5.36
N HIS A 218 -5.71 6.76 -4.98
CA HIS A 218 -7.12 7.17 -5.09
C HIS A 218 -7.45 7.92 -6.37
N GLU A 219 -6.46 8.20 -7.23
CA GLU A 219 -6.66 8.85 -8.53
C GLU A 219 -6.57 7.82 -9.67
N GLY A 220 -7.63 7.74 -10.48
CA GLY A 220 -7.72 6.86 -11.65
C GLY A 220 -8.86 5.84 -11.54
N ASP A 221 -9.24 5.26 -12.67
CA ASP A 221 -10.28 4.24 -12.71
C ASP A 221 -9.78 2.95 -12.05
N ARG A 222 -10.61 2.39 -11.16
CA ARG A 222 -10.56 1.07 -10.51
C ARG A 222 -9.21 0.32 -10.62
N GLN A 223 -8.18 0.83 -9.95
CA GLN A 223 -6.88 0.15 -9.89
C GLN A 223 -6.97 -1.04 -8.92
N THR A 224 -7.00 -2.26 -9.46
CA THR A 224 -6.92 -3.51 -8.68
C THR A 224 -5.56 -3.67 -8.00
N ILE A 225 -4.51 -3.09 -8.59
CA ILE A 225 -3.16 -3.02 -8.05
C ILE A 225 -2.76 -1.57 -7.81
N SER A 226 -2.53 -1.22 -6.55
CA SER A 226 -2.08 0.11 -6.13
C SER A 226 -0.80 0.04 -5.30
N GLN A 227 0.00 1.10 -5.39
CA GLN A 227 1.21 1.35 -4.59
C GLN A 227 2.06 0.08 -4.32
N SER A 228 2.33 -0.28 -3.07
CA SER A 228 3.22 -1.38 -2.69
C SER A 228 2.47 -2.59 -2.15
N MET A 229 1.22 -2.80 -2.56
CA MET A 229 0.42 -3.93 -2.06
C MET A 229 1.07 -5.29 -2.32
N CYS A 230 0.54 -6.33 -1.68
CA CYS A 230 0.96 -7.70 -1.99
C CYS A 230 0.57 -8.03 -3.44
N ARG A 231 1.53 -8.49 -4.24
CA ARG A 231 1.34 -8.84 -5.65
C ARG A 231 1.86 -10.25 -5.90
N THR A 232 1.26 -10.92 -6.89
CA THR A 232 1.76 -12.16 -7.48
C THR A 232 1.77 -12.01 -9.00
N VAL A 233 2.35 -12.97 -9.70
CA VAL A 233 2.40 -12.99 -11.16
C VAL A 233 1.71 -14.27 -11.63
N SER A 234 0.76 -14.15 -12.55
CA SER A 234 0.08 -15.29 -13.18
C SER A 234 1.07 -16.14 -14.00
N PRO A 235 0.73 -17.38 -14.35
CA PRO A 235 1.54 -18.21 -15.26
C PRO A 235 1.87 -17.51 -16.59
N GLU A 236 0.97 -16.67 -17.12
CA GLU A 236 1.18 -15.89 -18.36
C GLU A 236 1.99 -14.60 -18.14
N GLY A 237 2.41 -14.30 -16.90
CA GLY A 237 3.26 -13.14 -16.59
C GLY A 237 2.52 -11.86 -16.22
N LYS A 238 1.20 -11.90 -16.02
CA LYS A 238 0.37 -10.75 -15.61
C LYS A 238 0.47 -10.52 -14.11
N GLU A 239 0.58 -9.25 -13.69
CA GLU A 239 0.52 -8.92 -12.27
C GLU A 239 -0.91 -9.04 -11.74
N MET A 240 -1.06 -9.72 -10.60
CA MET A 240 -2.31 -9.86 -9.85
C MET A 240 -2.09 -9.42 -8.41
N THR A 241 -3.14 -8.96 -7.75
CA THR A 241 -3.05 -8.69 -6.30
C THR A 241 -3.06 -10.01 -5.54
N ALA A 242 -2.31 -10.04 -4.45
CA ALA A 242 -2.19 -11.18 -3.56
C ALA A 242 -2.47 -10.73 -2.12
N CYS A 243 -3.41 -9.81 -1.96
CA CYS A 243 -3.81 -9.23 -0.69
C CYS A 243 -4.51 -10.28 0.19
N VAL A 244 -4.05 -10.44 1.43
CA VAL A 244 -4.68 -11.32 2.43
C VAL A 244 -5.43 -10.56 3.52
N ALA A 245 -5.56 -9.23 3.37
CA ALA A 245 -6.15 -8.31 4.35
C ALA A 245 -5.52 -8.41 5.75
N CYS A 246 -4.18 -8.46 5.82
CA CYS A 246 -3.45 -8.63 7.09
C CYS A 246 -3.52 -7.41 8.05
N ASN A 247 -3.86 -6.22 7.56
CA ASN A 247 -3.95 -4.97 8.31
C ASN A 247 -4.99 -4.06 7.65
N SER A 248 -5.71 -3.24 8.41
CA SER A 248 -6.65 -2.24 7.87
C SER A 248 -6.72 -1.01 8.79
N PRO A 249 -6.56 0.22 8.26
CA PRO A 249 -6.18 0.52 6.88
C PRO A 249 -4.72 0.14 6.58
N CYS A 250 -4.48 -0.31 5.35
CA CYS A 250 -3.17 -0.75 4.90
C CYS A 250 -2.45 0.34 4.09
N ILE A 251 -1.31 0.81 4.61
CA ILE A 251 -0.42 1.79 3.94
C ILE A 251 0.11 1.29 2.58
N ASP A 252 0.15 -0.03 2.35
CA ASP A 252 0.59 -0.59 1.07
C ASP A 252 -0.45 -0.48 -0.05
N ILE A 253 -1.73 -0.26 0.30
CA ILE A 253 -2.82 -0.06 -0.67
C ILE A 253 -3.03 1.43 -0.92
N ASP A 254 -3.24 2.20 0.15
CA ASP A 254 -3.43 3.64 0.07
C ASP A 254 -2.80 4.31 1.30
N ALA A 255 -1.56 4.78 1.12
CA ALA A 255 -0.82 5.46 2.17
C ALA A 255 -1.50 6.75 2.67
N GLU A 256 -2.17 7.48 1.78
CA GLU A 256 -2.81 8.75 2.15
C GLU A 256 -4.10 8.48 2.95
N ARG A 257 -4.89 7.47 2.57
CA ARG A 257 -6.02 6.99 3.39
C ARG A 257 -5.57 6.56 4.78
N SER A 258 -4.54 5.71 4.86
CA SER A 258 -4.00 5.21 6.13
C SER A 258 -3.57 6.37 7.04
N TYR A 259 -2.94 7.40 6.47
CA TYR A 259 -2.55 8.60 7.20
C TYR A 259 -3.74 9.37 7.76
N TRP A 260 -4.73 9.71 6.93
CA TRP A 260 -5.87 10.52 7.37
C TRP A 260 -6.71 9.82 8.44
N GLN A 261 -6.93 8.50 8.31
CA GLN A 261 -7.69 7.72 9.29
C GLN A 261 -6.98 7.60 10.65
N LYS A 262 -5.63 7.62 10.68
CA LYS A 262 -4.83 7.51 11.91
C LYS A 262 -4.40 8.85 12.49
N LEU A 263 -4.61 9.96 11.77
CA LEU A 263 -4.11 11.27 12.15
C LEU A 263 -4.54 11.70 13.56
N THR A 264 -5.78 11.39 13.93
CA THR A 264 -6.36 11.80 15.23
C THR A 264 -5.96 10.89 16.39
N ASP A 265 -5.34 9.73 16.12
CA ASP A 265 -4.93 8.75 17.13
C ASP A 265 -3.84 9.33 18.07
N PRO A 266 -4.04 9.27 19.41
CA PRO A 266 -3.01 9.63 20.38
C PRO A 266 -1.67 8.90 20.19
N GLN A 267 -1.68 7.65 19.73
CA GLN A 267 -0.45 6.89 19.47
C GLN A 267 0.34 7.51 18.30
N GLN A 268 -0.35 8.00 17.26
CA GLN A 268 0.26 8.70 16.13
C GLN A 268 0.83 10.05 16.56
N GLN A 269 0.15 10.76 17.46
CA GLN A 269 0.67 11.99 18.06
C GLN A 269 1.96 11.75 18.84
N TRP A 270 2.01 10.67 19.63
CA TRP A 270 3.23 10.26 20.34
C TRP A 270 4.37 9.91 19.38
N LEU A 271 4.08 9.15 18.31
CA LEU A 271 5.04 8.80 17.27
C LEU A 271 5.74 10.04 16.70
N TYR A 272 4.99 11.00 16.14
CA TYR A 272 5.60 12.13 15.44
C TYR A 272 6.42 13.03 16.37
N TYR A 273 5.87 13.40 17.52
CA TYR A 273 6.55 14.34 18.42
C TYR A 273 7.65 13.67 19.25
N GLY A 274 7.42 12.44 19.71
CA GLY A 274 8.42 11.67 20.44
C GLY A 274 9.62 11.34 19.55
N TYR A 275 9.40 10.99 18.29
CA TYR A 275 10.47 10.70 17.34
C TYR A 275 11.39 11.91 17.09
N VAL A 276 10.84 13.12 16.92
CA VAL A 276 11.64 14.35 16.81
C VAL A 276 12.59 14.47 18.00
N GLY A 277 12.05 14.29 19.21
CA GLY A 277 12.83 14.29 20.44
C GLY A 277 13.92 13.23 20.44
N VAL A 278 13.57 11.97 20.16
CA VAL A 278 14.51 10.85 20.14
C VAL A 278 15.64 11.05 19.12
N VAL A 279 15.36 11.58 17.92
CA VAL A 279 16.40 11.89 16.92
C VAL A 279 17.33 12.98 17.42
N VAL A 280 16.79 14.06 17.97
CA VAL A 280 17.61 15.14 18.57
C VAL A 280 18.47 14.62 19.71
N GLY A 281 17.88 13.82 20.61
CA GLY A 281 18.58 13.17 21.71
C GLY A 281 19.66 12.19 21.24
N TYR A 282 19.43 11.47 20.14
CA TYR A 282 20.40 10.54 19.56
C TYR A 282 21.68 11.23 19.14
N PHE A 283 21.60 12.35 18.40
CA PHE A 283 22.78 13.08 17.98
C PHE A 283 23.41 13.86 19.14
N LEU A 284 22.60 14.50 19.99
CA LEU A 284 23.11 15.20 21.16
C LEU A 284 23.78 14.27 22.17
N PHE A 285 23.39 13.00 22.25
CA PHE A 285 24.06 12.03 23.12
C PHE A 285 25.55 11.93 22.82
N TYR A 286 25.96 11.95 21.54
CA TYR A 286 27.39 11.89 21.20
C TYR A 286 28.15 13.10 21.71
N PHE A 287 27.57 14.31 21.56
CA PHE A 287 28.14 15.52 22.14
C PHE A 287 28.18 15.47 23.67
N LEU A 288 27.10 15.03 24.31
CA LEU A 288 27.01 14.85 25.76
C LEU A 288 27.98 13.79 26.28
N TYR A 289 28.36 12.82 25.46
CA TYR A 289 29.29 11.75 25.81
C TYR A 289 30.75 12.18 25.64
N SER A 290 31.12 12.79 24.51
CA SER A 290 32.51 13.14 24.19
C SER A 290 32.92 14.54 24.68
N GLY A 291 31.98 15.47 24.78
CA GLY A 291 32.23 16.90 25.04
C GLY A 291 32.50 17.75 23.79
N SER A 292 32.54 17.15 22.60
CA SER A 292 32.76 17.86 21.32
C SER A 292 32.01 17.20 20.16
N TRP A 293 31.76 17.97 19.09
CA TRP A 293 31.15 17.42 17.86
C TRP A 293 32.14 16.61 17.02
N ASP A 294 33.45 16.78 17.25
CA ASP A 294 34.51 16.14 16.47
C ASP A 294 34.36 14.62 16.49
N TYR A 295 34.03 14.03 17.65
CA TYR A 295 33.82 12.57 17.78
C TYR A 295 32.73 12.03 16.86
N TYR A 296 31.64 12.78 16.63
CA TYR A 296 30.57 12.33 15.75
C TYR A 296 30.90 12.60 14.27
N LEU A 297 31.39 13.80 13.98
CA LEU A 297 31.63 14.28 12.61
C LEU A 297 32.82 13.57 11.94
N SER A 298 33.83 13.14 12.71
CA SER A 298 34.91 12.29 12.23
C SER A 298 34.44 10.88 11.82
N GLY A 299 33.35 10.39 12.40
CA GLY A 299 32.87 9.03 12.23
C GLY A 299 33.50 7.99 13.16
N THR A 300 34.37 8.39 14.11
CA THR A 300 35.11 7.47 15.00
C THR A 300 34.19 6.58 15.84
N TRP A 301 33.00 7.06 16.18
CA TRP A 301 31.95 6.27 16.85
C TRP A 301 31.56 4.97 16.14
N SER A 302 31.84 4.84 14.83
CA SER A 302 31.52 3.66 14.02
C SER A 302 32.64 2.61 13.97
N HIS A 303 33.80 2.88 14.58
CA HIS A 303 34.96 1.98 14.59
C HIS A 303 35.83 2.08 15.87
N ASP A 304 35.31 2.71 16.92
CA ASP A 304 35.92 2.72 18.25
C ASP A 304 35.94 1.33 18.91
N GLU A 305 37.10 0.67 18.93
CA GLU A 305 37.27 -0.68 19.49
C GLU A 305 36.99 -0.76 21.01
N THR A 306 37.03 0.37 21.72
CA THR A 306 36.84 0.41 23.17
C THR A 306 35.37 0.49 23.58
N GLN A 307 34.43 0.54 22.64
CA GLN A 307 33.00 0.74 22.89
C GLN A 307 32.46 -0.17 24.00
N LEU A 308 32.73 -1.49 23.96
CA LEU A 308 32.24 -2.44 24.96
C LEU A 308 32.88 -2.22 26.35
N ASN A 309 34.14 -1.78 26.40
CA ASN A 309 34.85 -1.51 27.65
C ASN A 309 34.37 -0.20 28.32
N THR A 310 33.71 0.68 27.57
CA THR A 310 33.18 1.97 28.08
C THR A 310 31.76 1.88 28.64
N LEU A 311 31.11 0.71 28.62
CA LEU A 311 29.70 0.55 29.03
C LEU A 311 29.43 0.95 30.49
N LEU A 312 30.34 0.58 31.39
CA LEU A 312 30.25 0.88 32.83
C LEU A 312 30.97 2.19 33.21
N LYS A 313 31.73 2.78 32.28
CA LYS A 313 32.36 4.09 32.46
C LYS A 313 31.32 5.21 32.38
N PRO A 314 31.63 6.42 32.88
CA PRO A 314 30.80 7.61 32.72
C PRO A 314 30.30 7.81 31.29
N GLY A 315 28.99 7.92 31.14
CA GLY A 315 28.32 8.12 29.85
C GLY A 315 28.07 9.58 29.49
N LEU A 316 28.31 10.50 30.42
CA LEU A 316 28.05 11.93 30.25
C LEU A 316 29.28 12.72 30.69
N TYR A 317 29.61 13.73 29.90
CA TYR A 317 30.73 14.63 30.08
C TYR A 317 30.24 16.07 29.84
N LEU A 318 30.06 16.81 30.93
CA LEU A 318 29.53 18.17 30.92
C LEU A 318 30.48 19.10 31.68
N PHE A 319 30.67 20.31 31.17
CA PHE A 319 31.52 21.34 31.82
C PHE A 319 32.94 20.83 32.15
N ASN A 320 33.55 20.07 31.24
CA ASN A 320 34.84 19.41 31.44
C ASN A 320 34.91 18.44 32.64
N GLN A 321 33.78 17.85 33.02
CA GLN A 321 33.70 16.86 34.10
C GLN A 321 32.86 15.65 33.67
N ALA A 322 33.36 14.45 33.97
CA ALA A 322 32.63 13.21 33.79
C ALA A 322 31.59 13.03 34.91
N ILE A 323 30.33 12.86 34.53
CA ILE A 323 29.24 12.62 35.48
C ILE A 323 29.19 11.11 35.79
N PRO A 324 29.08 10.69 37.06
CA PRO A 324 29.14 9.29 37.47
C PRO A 324 27.86 8.50 37.16
N ILE A 325 27.32 8.64 35.95
CA ILE A 325 26.22 7.84 35.42
C ILE A 325 26.81 6.93 34.33
N PRO A 326 26.77 5.60 34.49
CA PRO A 326 27.30 4.67 33.49
C PRO A 326 26.68 4.87 32.11
N LYS A 327 27.46 4.68 31.04
CA LYS A 327 27.01 4.81 29.64
C LYS A 327 25.75 3.99 29.32
N ILE A 328 25.68 2.76 29.84
CA ILE A 328 24.52 1.86 29.70
C ILE A 328 23.22 2.43 30.28
N VAL A 329 23.30 3.33 31.27
CA VAL A 329 22.15 4.01 31.89
C VAL A 329 21.94 5.39 31.28
N ALA A 330 23.02 6.11 30.98
CA ALA A 330 23.00 7.45 30.42
C ALA A 330 22.31 7.49 29.04
N ALA A 331 22.65 6.57 28.13
CA ALA A 331 22.08 6.56 26.78
C ALA A 331 20.54 6.40 26.78
N PRO A 332 19.95 5.42 27.50
CA PRO A 332 18.50 5.33 27.62
C PRO A 332 17.87 6.57 28.25
N ILE A 333 18.43 7.08 29.36
CA ILE A 333 17.85 8.24 30.06
C ILE A 333 17.82 9.47 29.15
N VAL A 334 18.92 9.74 28.42
CA VAL A 334 18.98 10.88 27.50
C VAL A 334 17.94 10.71 26.38
N LEU A 335 17.90 9.56 25.72
CA LEU A 335 16.94 9.33 24.64
C LEU A 335 15.49 9.44 25.12
N ALA A 336 15.17 8.88 26.29
CA ALA A 336 13.84 8.97 26.88
C ALA A 336 13.50 10.43 27.25
N ALA A 337 14.40 11.14 27.92
CA ALA A 337 14.19 12.53 28.32
C ALA A 337 13.90 13.43 27.11
N PHE A 338 14.70 13.31 26.05
CA PHE A 338 14.47 14.05 24.82
C PHE A 338 13.19 13.61 24.10
N GLY A 339 12.85 12.32 24.09
CA GLY A 339 11.58 11.83 23.56
C GLY A 339 10.35 12.42 24.26
N PHE A 340 10.32 12.38 25.60
CA PHE A 340 9.25 13.00 26.40
C PHE A 340 9.20 14.53 26.24
N ALA A 341 10.37 15.19 26.19
CA ALA A 341 10.44 16.62 25.92
C ALA A 341 9.89 16.97 24.54
N GLY A 342 10.26 16.22 23.49
CA GLY A 342 9.75 16.36 22.13
C GLY A 342 8.22 16.23 22.08
N TYR A 343 7.66 15.23 22.76
CA TYR A 343 6.21 15.06 22.89
C TYR A 343 5.53 16.25 23.59
N GLY A 344 6.08 16.71 24.71
CA GLY A 344 5.55 17.86 25.45
C GLY A 344 5.58 19.15 24.63
N ILE A 345 6.70 19.42 23.94
CA ILE A 345 6.87 20.58 23.06
C ILE A 345 5.90 20.51 21.88
N GLY A 346 5.79 19.36 21.21
CA GLY A 346 4.88 19.16 20.08
C GLY A 346 3.42 19.44 20.45
N ARG A 347 2.96 18.91 21.59
CA ARG A 347 1.61 19.19 22.11
C ARG A 347 1.41 20.66 22.48
N GLN A 348 2.42 21.31 23.03
CA GLN A 348 2.36 22.72 23.36
C GLN A 348 2.25 23.59 22.09
N ILE A 349 3.00 23.24 21.03
CA ILE A 349 2.93 23.89 19.73
C ILE A 349 1.54 23.72 19.12
N GLU A 350 0.99 22.49 19.10
CA GLU A 350 -0.35 22.20 18.57
C GLU A 350 -1.43 23.04 19.27
N SER A 351 -1.41 23.05 20.62
CA SER A 351 -2.37 23.81 21.42
C SER A 351 -2.26 25.32 21.18
N ARG A 352 -1.04 25.87 21.19
CA ARG A 352 -0.81 27.31 20.94
C ARG A 352 -1.22 27.71 19.54
N TYR A 353 -0.93 26.89 18.54
CA TYR A 353 -1.29 27.14 17.15
C TYR A 353 -2.81 27.14 16.95
N LYS A 354 -3.53 26.22 17.61
CA LYS A 354 -5.00 26.19 17.62
C LYS A 354 -5.59 27.47 18.23
N VAL A 355 -5.05 27.93 19.37
CA VAL A 355 -5.48 29.19 20.01
C VAL A 355 -5.19 30.40 19.12
N TYR A 356 -4.02 30.45 18.49
CA TYR A 356 -3.63 31.52 17.58
C TYR A 356 -4.57 31.65 16.38
N GLN A 357 -4.93 30.53 15.75
CA GLN A 357 -5.83 30.53 14.59
C GLN A 357 -7.26 30.96 14.96
N ARG A 358 -7.74 30.57 16.15
CA ARG A 358 -9.03 31.05 16.68
C ARG A 358 -9.03 32.57 16.86
N LYS A 359 -7.93 33.15 17.37
CA LYS A 359 -7.77 34.61 17.51
C LYS A 359 -7.76 35.34 16.17
N LYS A 360 -7.26 34.72 15.10
CA LYS A 360 -7.25 35.30 13.74
C LYS A 360 -8.55 35.12 12.94
N HIS A 361 -9.61 34.60 13.56
CA HIS A 361 -10.90 34.31 12.91
C HIS A 361 -10.79 33.39 11.68
N ARG A 362 -9.76 32.54 11.63
CA ARG A 362 -9.59 31.47 10.63
C ARG A 362 -9.52 30.14 11.37
N PRO A 363 -10.62 29.65 11.96
CA PRO A 363 -10.61 28.41 12.71
C PRO A 363 -10.29 27.24 11.77
N LEU A 364 -9.10 26.67 11.92
CA LEU A 364 -8.74 25.40 11.28
C LEU A 364 -9.35 24.24 12.05
N SER A 365 -9.66 23.15 11.36
CA SER A 365 -10.04 21.89 11.99
C SER A 365 -8.87 21.35 12.83
N SER A 366 -9.19 20.50 13.82
CA SER A 366 -8.14 19.88 14.65
C SER A 366 -7.23 18.97 13.81
N GLU A 367 -7.77 18.32 12.78
CA GLU A 367 -7.02 17.52 11.82
C GLU A 367 -6.03 18.36 11.02
N GLU A 368 -6.45 19.48 10.44
CA GLU A 368 -5.56 20.37 9.68
C GLU A 368 -4.45 20.97 10.55
N VAL A 369 -4.77 21.32 11.79
CA VAL A 369 -3.77 21.79 12.76
C VAL A 369 -2.73 20.70 13.00
N ARG A 370 -3.16 19.48 13.30
CA ARG A 370 -2.26 18.36 13.55
C ARG A 370 -1.42 18.00 12.34
N HIS A 371 -2.05 17.92 11.16
CA HIS A 371 -1.39 17.68 9.89
C HIS A 371 -0.25 18.68 9.66
N ARG A 372 -0.51 19.99 9.80
CA ARG A 372 0.51 21.03 9.62
C ARG A 372 1.66 20.91 10.63
N VAL A 373 1.35 20.64 11.89
CA VAL A 373 2.40 20.46 12.92
C VAL A 373 3.23 19.21 12.59
N PHE A 374 2.60 18.09 12.19
CA PHE A 374 3.31 16.89 11.75
C PHE A 374 4.21 17.17 10.54
N SER A 375 3.74 17.91 9.53
CA SER A 375 4.55 18.27 8.36
C SER A 375 5.77 19.11 8.75
N VAL A 376 5.62 20.07 9.67
CA VAL A 376 6.73 20.87 10.18
C VAL A 376 7.69 20.01 11.00
N SER A 377 7.16 19.10 11.83
CA SER A 377 7.97 18.15 12.59
C SER A 377 8.81 17.25 11.68
N THR A 378 8.21 16.67 10.63
CA THR A 378 8.91 15.87 9.61
C THR A 378 9.97 16.70 8.88
N PHE A 379 9.62 17.92 8.44
CA PHE A 379 10.56 18.83 7.78
C PHE A 379 11.76 19.15 8.68
N PHE A 380 11.50 19.49 9.94
CA PHE A 380 12.54 19.78 10.93
C PHE A 380 13.44 18.58 11.18
N VAL A 381 12.87 17.41 11.49
CA VAL A 381 13.65 16.22 11.86
C VAL A 381 14.44 15.67 10.67
N PHE A 382 13.91 15.77 9.45
CA PHE A 382 14.63 15.39 8.22
C PHE A 382 15.87 16.26 8.02
N ASN A 383 15.72 17.60 8.07
CA ASN A 383 16.85 18.51 7.92
C ASN A 383 17.86 18.33 9.06
N PHE A 384 17.39 18.25 10.31
CA PHE A 384 18.24 18.03 11.47
C PHE A 384 19.04 16.73 11.36
N PHE A 385 18.41 15.64 10.91
CA PHE A 385 19.09 14.37 10.68
C PHE A 385 20.26 14.50 9.70
N PHE A 386 20.05 15.18 8.57
CA PHE A 386 21.09 15.37 7.53
C PHE A 386 22.11 16.48 7.83
N LEU A 387 21.98 17.23 8.94
CA LEU A 387 23.08 18.05 9.45
C LEU A 387 24.27 17.18 9.90
N PHE A 388 23.97 15.98 10.39
CA PHE A 388 24.96 15.08 10.98
C PHE A 388 25.16 13.80 10.17
N ALA A 389 24.07 13.21 9.67
CA ALA A 389 24.09 11.90 9.03
C ALA A 389 24.85 11.92 7.69
N GLY A 390 25.79 10.98 7.54
CA GLY A 390 26.60 10.82 6.32
C GLY A 390 27.63 11.93 6.09
N ARG A 391 27.75 12.90 7.00
CA ARG A 391 28.65 14.04 6.85
C ARG A 391 30.12 13.63 6.70
N ASN A 392 30.51 12.61 7.47
CA ASN A 392 31.83 11.97 7.42
C ASN A 392 32.20 11.44 6.02
N TYR A 393 31.23 11.04 5.18
CA TYR A 393 31.48 10.64 3.79
C TYR A 393 31.35 11.79 2.80
N ILE A 394 30.40 12.68 3.04
CA ILE A 394 30.15 13.84 2.17
C ILE A 394 31.36 14.76 2.15
N ASP A 395 32.04 14.95 3.28
CA ASP A 395 33.22 15.80 3.40
C ASP A 395 34.45 15.23 2.68
N LEU A 396 34.45 13.93 2.34
CA LEU A 396 35.48 13.29 1.52
C LEU A 396 35.28 13.52 0.00
N LEU A 397 34.12 14.03 -0.42
CA LEU A 397 33.83 14.27 -1.82
C LEU A 397 34.57 15.52 -2.34
N PRO A 398 35.01 15.54 -3.61
CA PRO A 398 35.64 16.72 -4.18
C PRO A 398 34.65 17.89 -4.26
N ALA A 399 35.15 19.12 -4.05
CA ALA A 399 34.36 20.33 -4.25
C ALA A 399 33.83 20.39 -5.70
N PRO A 400 32.55 20.78 -5.92
CA PRO A 400 31.63 21.43 -4.98
C PRO A 400 30.64 20.49 -4.26
N LEU A 401 30.79 19.17 -4.38
CA LEU A 401 29.78 18.20 -3.90
C LEU A 401 29.42 18.32 -2.40
N PRO A 402 30.36 18.55 -1.46
CA PRO A 402 30.02 18.71 -0.05
C PRO A 402 29.10 19.90 0.26
N TYR A 403 29.15 20.95 -0.58
CA TYR A 403 28.32 22.15 -0.46
C TYR A 403 26.97 22.00 -1.18
N LEU A 404 26.93 21.22 -2.27
CA LEU A 404 25.69 20.94 -3.00
C LEU A 404 24.77 20.01 -2.23
N PHE A 405 25.31 19.07 -1.43
CA PHE A 405 24.49 18.09 -0.73
C PHE A 405 23.50 18.71 0.28
N PRO A 406 23.90 19.60 1.22
CA PRO A 406 22.95 20.28 2.11
C PRO A 406 21.91 21.09 1.34
N THR A 407 22.32 21.71 0.23
CA THR A 407 21.42 22.47 -0.66
C THR A 407 20.35 21.55 -1.27
N LEU A 408 20.75 20.36 -1.76
CA LEU A 408 19.83 19.35 -2.28
C LEU A 408 18.83 18.90 -1.21
N ILE A 409 19.29 18.59 0.00
CA ILE A 409 18.44 18.18 1.13
C ILE A 409 17.44 19.28 1.48
N ALA A 410 17.88 20.53 1.56
CA ALA A 410 17.01 21.68 1.84
C ALA A 410 15.96 21.88 0.73
N VAL A 411 16.35 21.78 -0.54
CA VAL A 411 15.42 21.89 -1.68
C VAL A 411 14.40 20.77 -1.68
N CYS A 412 14.82 19.50 -1.56
CA CYS A 412 13.92 18.35 -1.55
C CYS A 412 12.92 18.43 -0.39
N SER A 413 13.38 18.76 0.82
CA SER A 413 12.51 18.86 2.00
C SER A 413 11.55 20.06 1.93
N THR A 414 11.98 21.18 1.35
CA THR A 414 11.13 22.36 1.15
C THR A 414 10.05 22.10 0.10
N LEU A 415 10.40 21.46 -1.02
CA LEU A 415 9.43 21.04 -2.04
C LEU A 415 8.41 20.05 -1.48
N TRP A 416 8.88 19.08 -0.69
CA TRP A 416 7.99 18.16 0.02
C TRP A 416 7.06 18.90 0.98
N LEU A 417 7.58 19.81 1.81
CA LEU A 417 6.77 20.60 2.74
C LEU A 417 5.74 21.45 2.00
N TYR A 418 6.12 22.15 0.93
CA TYR A 418 5.22 22.97 0.14
C TYR A 418 4.04 22.16 -0.42
N ARG A 419 4.33 20.99 -0.99
CA ARG A 419 3.29 20.10 -1.54
C ARG A 419 2.40 19.52 -0.44
N THR A 420 2.99 19.06 0.66
CA THR A 420 2.26 18.43 1.76
C THR A 420 1.41 19.45 2.51
N TRP A 421 1.87 20.69 2.69
CA TRP A 421 1.17 21.75 3.42
C TRP A 421 -0.23 22.06 2.89
N GLN A 422 -0.46 21.84 1.60
CA GLN A 422 -1.74 22.09 0.93
C GLN A 422 -2.68 20.86 0.93
N ARG A 423 -2.27 19.73 1.51
CA ARG A 423 -3.11 18.53 1.61
C ARG A 423 -4.06 18.63 2.81
N SER A 424 -5.22 18.02 2.66
CA SER A 424 -6.24 17.90 3.70
C SER A 424 -7.08 16.66 3.46
N ASN A 425 -7.67 16.13 4.52
CA ASN A 425 -8.60 15.00 4.45
C ASN A 425 -9.77 15.29 3.47
N ASN A 426 -10.30 16.51 3.50
CA ASN A 426 -11.35 16.96 2.57
C ASN A 426 -10.91 16.89 1.10
N ARG A 427 -9.67 17.30 0.80
CA ARG A 427 -9.14 17.24 -0.57
C ARG A 427 -8.95 15.78 -1.01
N TYR A 428 -8.43 14.93 -0.13
CA TYR A 428 -8.32 13.49 -0.40
C TYR A 428 -9.68 12.85 -0.68
N ASN A 429 -10.68 13.07 0.18
CA ASN A 429 -12.04 12.55 -0.01
C ASN A 429 -12.64 13.06 -1.33
N ARG A 430 -12.43 14.33 -1.66
CA ARG A 430 -12.89 14.91 -2.92
C ARG A 430 -12.25 14.25 -4.14
N GLU A 431 -10.91 14.11 -4.15
CA GLU A 431 -10.14 13.44 -5.21
C GLU A 431 -10.59 11.97 -5.37
N SER A 432 -10.76 11.25 -4.27
CA SER A 432 -11.14 9.83 -4.27
C SER A 432 -12.57 9.58 -4.80
N LEU A 433 -13.51 10.47 -4.50
CA LEU A 433 -14.90 10.35 -4.92
C LEU A 433 -15.11 10.90 -6.34
N ALA A 434 -14.21 11.75 -6.82
CA ALA A 434 -14.27 12.29 -8.17
C ALA A 434 -14.22 11.18 -9.24
N GLY A 435 -13.45 10.11 -9.02
CA GLY A 435 -13.43 8.96 -9.92
C GLY A 435 -14.79 8.26 -10.02
N ARG A 436 -15.47 8.07 -8.88
CA ARG A 436 -16.82 7.48 -8.84
C ARG A 436 -17.84 8.39 -9.52
N LEU A 437 -17.76 9.70 -9.26
CA LEU A 437 -18.61 10.69 -9.91
C LEU A 437 -18.37 10.72 -11.43
N ARG A 438 -17.11 10.70 -11.89
CA ARG A 438 -16.76 10.61 -13.32
C ARG A 438 -17.41 9.39 -13.97
N LYS A 439 -17.30 8.23 -13.32
CA LYS A 439 -17.92 6.98 -13.78
C LYS A 439 -19.44 7.11 -13.90
N GLN A 440 -20.11 7.71 -12.92
CA GLN A 440 -21.57 7.89 -13.00
C GLN A 440 -21.98 8.94 -14.05
N LEU A 441 -21.22 10.03 -14.21
CA LEU A 441 -21.50 11.03 -15.24
C LEU A 441 -21.39 10.44 -16.65
N ARG A 442 -20.42 9.54 -16.88
CA ARG A 442 -20.30 8.80 -18.14
C ARG A 442 -21.57 8.02 -18.47
N LYS A 443 -22.21 7.39 -17.48
CA LYS A 443 -23.44 6.61 -17.67
C LYS A 443 -24.68 7.44 -18.02
N LEU A 444 -24.67 8.75 -17.74
CA LEU A 444 -25.85 9.59 -17.94
C LEU A 444 -25.98 10.15 -19.35
N ASN A 445 -25.00 9.90 -20.23
CA ASN A 445 -24.93 10.34 -21.63
C ASN A 445 -25.40 11.78 -21.87
N LEU A 446 -24.90 12.69 -21.05
CA LEU A 446 -25.28 14.09 -21.13
C LEU A 446 -24.38 14.79 -22.17
N ASP A 447 -24.92 15.78 -22.90
CA ASP A 447 -24.12 16.54 -23.87
C ASP A 447 -23.06 17.39 -23.15
N THR A 448 -21.87 16.82 -23.02
CA THR A 448 -20.72 17.44 -22.36
C THR A 448 -19.78 18.12 -23.34
N ALA A 449 -19.95 17.90 -24.65
CA ALA A 449 -18.99 18.34 -25.67
C ALA A 449 -18.80 19.86 -25.68
N GLN A 450 -19.88 20.61 -25.42
CA GLN A 450 -19.85 22.07 -25.35
C GLN A 450 -19.03 22.61 -24.15
N PHE A 451 -18.89 21.83 -23.07
CA PHE A 451 -18.27 22.28 -21.81
C PHE A 451 -16.84 21.77 -21.62
N LEU A 452 -16.41 20.81 -22.44
CA LEU A 452 -15.12 20.14 -22.28
C LEU A 452 -13.99 20.76 -23.12
N GLU A 453 -14.27 21.76 -23.96
CA GLU A 453 -13.28 22.43 -24.84
C GLU A 453 -12.39 21.44 -25.63
N GLY A 454 -12.94 20.29 -26.03
CA GLY A 454 -12.23 19.23 -26.75
C GLY A 454 -11.46 18.22 -25.87
N LYS A 455 -11.49 18.35 -24.54
CA LYS A 455 -10.99 17.32 -23.60
C LYS A 455 -11.98 16.19 -23.40
N SER A 456 -11.49 15.02 -23.00
CA SER A 456 -12.36 13.93 -22.54
C SER A 456 -12.63 14.03 -21.02
N LEU A 457 -13.71 13.40 -20.54
CA LEU A 457 -14.03 13.29 -19.11
C LEU A 457 -12.89 12.69 -18.27
N ASP A 458 -12.08 11.82 -18.88
CA ASP A 458 -10.96 11.13 -18.21
C ASP A 458 -9.75 12.03 -17.99
N GLU A 459 -9.63 13.11 -18.76
CA GLU A 459 -8.56 14.11 -18.63
C GLU A 459 -8.87 15.18 -17.59
N LEU A 460 -10.12 15.25 -17.12
CA LEU A 460 -10.53 16.22 -16.12
C LEU A 460 -9.98 15.85 -14.73
N ASN A 461 -9.47 16.87 -14.05
CA ASN A 461 -9.11 16.77 -12.65
C ASN A 461 -10.37 16.72 -11.76
N ALA A 462 -10.18 16.41 -10.47
CA ALA A 462 -11.30 16.31 -9.53
C ALA A 462 -12.13 17.61 -9.46
N ASP A 463 -11.47 18.77 -9.43
CA ASP A 463 -12.15 20.06 -9.32
C ASP A 463 -13.02 20.35 -10.55
N GLU A 464 -12.50 20.10 -11.74
CA GLU A 464 -13.19 20.25 -13.02
C GLU A 464 -14.42 19.33 -13.09
N ILE A 465 -14.35 18.10 -12.56
CA ILE A 465 -15.50 17.17 -12.54
C ILE A 465 -16.63 17.68 -11.67
N TYR A 466 -16.33 18.19 -10.47
CA TYR A 466 -17.37 18.75 -9.61
C TYR A 466 -17.97 20.03 -10.18
N VAL A 467 -17.15 20.88 -10.81
CA VAL A 467 -17.66 22.08 -11.50
C VAL A 467 -18.56 21.68 -12.66
N LEU A 468 -18.13 20.71 -13.47
CA LEU A 468 -18.91 20.16 -14.57
C LEU A 468 -20.25 19.62 -14.06
N ALA A 469 -20.23 18.80 -13.01
CA ALA A 469 -21.44 18.26 -12.40
C ALA A 469 -22.42 19.35 -11.92
N LYS A 470 -21.94 20.51 -11.49
CA LYS A 470 -22.82 21.62 -11.06
C LYS A 470 -23.43 22.40 -12.23
N VAL A 471 -22.70 22.52 -13.33
CA VAL A 471 -23.06 23.40 -14.46
C VAL A 471 -23.81 22.63 -15.56
N LEU A 472 -23.74 21.30 -15.55
CA LEU A 472 -24.22 20.49 -16.66
C LEU A 472 -25.73 20.65 -16.92
N PRO A 473 -26.14 21.11 -18.12
CA PRO A 473 -27.54 21.12 -18.51
C PRO A 473 -28.07 19.68 -18.60
N GLY A 474 -29.23 19.43 -18.02
CA GLY A 474 -29.84 18.09 -17.98
C GLY A 474 -29.44 17.22 -16.79
N PHE A 475 -28.50 17.64 -15.93
CA PHE A 475 -28.25 16.99 -14.63
C PHE A 475 -29.24 17.49 -13.56
N SER A 476 -30.49 17.08 -13.75
CA SER A 476 -31.62 17.43 -12.88
C SER A 476 -31.40 16.98 -11.44
N LYS A 477 -32.20 17.52 -10.51
CA LYS A 477 -32.15 17.13 -9.10
C LYS A 477 -32.37 15.61 -8.91
N GLU A 478 -33.24 15.02 -9.72
CA GLU A 478 -33.52 13.58 -9.69
C GLU A 478 -32.31 12.75 -10.14
N LYS A 479 -31.65 13.13 -11.25
CA LYS A 479 -30.41 12.47 -11.70
C LYS A 479 -29.28 12.62 -10.68
N ARG A 480 -29.20 13.75 -9.97
CA ARG A 480 -28.25 13.95 -8.85
C ARG A 480 -28.50 12.98 -7.70
N LEU A 481 -29.75 12.83 -7.27
CA LEU A 481 -30.12 11.90 -6.20
C LEU A 481 -29.81 10.44 -6.59
N GLN A 482 -30.15 10.03 -7.81
CA GLN A 482 -29.82 8.72 -8.37
C GLN A 482 -28.31 8.46 -8.45
N THR A 483 -27.55 9.46 -8.91
CA THR A 483 -26.08 9.43 -8.95
C THR A 483 -25.50 9.28 -7.55
N TYR A 484 -26.00 10.05 -6.60
CA TYR A 484 -25.55 10.01 -5.22
C TYR A 484 -25.87 8.69 -4.53
N LYS A 485 -27.08 8.13 -4.73
CA LYS A 485 -27.46 6.78 -4.30
C LYS A 485 -26.50 5.73 -4.84
N SER A 486 -26.15 5.80 -6.13
CA SER A 486 -25.19 4.89 -6.76
C SER A 486 -23.78 5.02 -6.18
N ILE A 487 -23.29 6.26 -5.97
CA ILE A 487 -21.98 6.50 -5.36
C ILE A 487 -21.95 6.01 -3.90
N MET A 488 -23.03 6.23 -3.14
CA MET A 488 -23.16 5.76 -1.76
C MET A 488 -23.09 4.24 -1.70
N ARG A 489 -23.89 3.56 -2.53
CA ARG A 489 -23.88 2.11 -2.66
C ARG A 489 -22.49 1.57 -3.00
N GLU A 490 -21.85 2.09 -4.06
CA GLU A 490 -20.50 1.68 -4.46
C GLU A 490 -19.48 1.92 -3.32
N SER A 491 -19.57 3.06 -2.61
CA SER A 491 -18.64 3.40 -1.53
C SER A 491 -18.74 2.46 -0.32
N ILE A 492 -19.95 1.98 -0.01
CA ILE A 492 -20.19 1.01 1.07
C ILE A 492 -19.78 -0.40 0.60
N GLU A 493 -20.17 -0.81 -0.61
CA GLU A 493 -19.82 -2.13 -1.19
C GLU A 493 -18.31 -2.36 -1.25
N GLU A 494 -17.56 -1.31 -1.62
CA GLU A 494 -16.11 -1.30 -1.69
C GLU A 494 -15.40 -1.17 -0.34
N GLY A 495 -16.12 -0.92 0.76
CA GLY A 495 -15.53 -0.67 2.07
C GLY A 495 -14.70 0.63 2.12
N TYR A 496 -15.03 1.60 1.26
CA TYR A 496 -14.40 2.91 1.26
C TYR A 496 -14.90 3.75 2.45
N VAL A 497 -16.22 3.73 2.68
CA VAL A 497 -16.87 4.36 3.83
C VAL A 497 -17.58 3.30 4.65
N ALA A 498 -17.37 3.30 5.98
CA ALA A 498 -18.09 2.44 6.89
C ALA A 498 -19.54 2.94 7.05
N VAL A 499 -20.49 2.02 7.25
CA VAL A 499 -21.93 2.32 7.32
C VAL A 499 -22.26 3.41 8.34
N ASP A 500 -21.63 3.36 9.52
CA ASP A 500 -21.79 4.32 10.62
C ASP A 500 -21.16 5.69 10.32
N GLN A 501 -20.30 5.78 9.31
CA GLN A 501 -19.57 6.98 8.91
C GLN A 501 -20.03 7.54 7.56
N VAL A 502 -21.08 6.98 6.94
CA VAL A 502 -21.54 7.38 5.58
C VAL A 502 -21.87 8.87 5.49
N LEU A 503 -22.53 9.41 6.51
CA LEU A 503 -22.90 10.82 6.56
C LEU A 503 -21.68 11.74 6.52
N GLU A 504 -20.66 11.46 7.33
CA GLU A 504 -19.43 12.25 7.39
C GLU A 504 -18.55 11.99 6.16
N GLY A 505 -18.39 10.73 5.76
CA GLY A 505 -17.53 10.32 4.65
C GLY A 505 -17.99 10.84 3.29
N LEU A 506 -19.30 11.00 3.08
CA LEU A 506 -19.88 11.57 1.85
C LEU A 506 -20.30 13.04 2.00
N GLN A 507 -19.98 13.70 3.11
CA GLN A 507 -20.40 15.07 3.37
C GLN A 507 -19.98 16.04 2.25
N GLN A 508 -18.76 15.90 1.73
CA GLN A 508 -18.29 16.76 0.64
C GLN A 508 -19.10 16.52 -0.64
N MET A 509 -19.26 15.27 -1.05
CA MET A 509 -20.07 14.92 -2.24
C MET A 509 -21.50 15.44 -2.12
N ARG A 510 -22.11 15.28 -0.93
CA ARG A 510 -23.44 15.79 -0.61
C ARG A 510 -23.54 17.31 -0.82
N LYS A 511 -22.55 18.07 -0.34
CA LYS A 511 -22.49 19.53 -0.54
C LYS A 511 -22.27 19.92 -2.00
N GLU A 512 -21.43 19.18 -2.72
CA GLU A 512 -21.14 19.47 -4.13
C GLU A 512 -22.34 19.19 -5.05
N LEU A 513 -23.15 18.17 -4.73
CA LEU A 513 -24.35 17.81 -5.48
C LEU A 513 -25.64 18.50 -4.99
N ASP A 514 -25.53 19.36 -3.97
CA ASP A 514 -26.66 20.06 -3.32
C ASP A 514 -27.73 19.11 -2.76
N ILE A 515 -27.29 18.09 -2.02
CA ILE A 515 -28.16 17.09 -1.39
C ILE A 515 -28.34 17.43 0.09
N SER A 516 -29.58 17.50 0.54
CA SER A 516 -29.91 17.75 1.95
C SER A 516 -29.65 16.51 2.82
N GLU A 517 -29.59 16.71 4.13
CA GLU A 517 -29.39 15.62 5.09
C GLU A 517 -30.59 14.67 5.10
N LYS A 518 -31.80 15.21 4.96
CA LYS A 518 -33.03 14.42 4.84
C LYS A 518 -33.04 13.54 3.59
N GLU A 519 -32.60 14.08 2.45
CA GLU A 519 -32.50 13.29 1.21
C GLU A 519 -31.43 12.20 1.32
N HIS A 520 -30.33 12.48 2.03
CA HIS A 520 -29.32 11.47 2.35
C HIS A 520 -29.91 10.32 3.18
N GLU A 521 -30.64 10.64 4.26
CA GLU A 521 -31.29 9.65 5.12
C GLU A 521 -32.30 8.81 4.34
N GLN A 522 -33.13 9.44 3.50
CA GLN A 522 -34.08 8.73 2.63
C GLN A 522 -33.38 7.74 1.69
N ILE A 523 -32.29 8.15 1.05
CA ILE A 523 -31.51 7.27 0.18
C ILE A 523 -30.89 6.11 0.97
N LEU A 524 -30.43 6.37 2.20
CA LEU A 524 -29.88 5.34 3.06
C LEU A 524 -30.95 4.31 3.43
N ASP A 525 -32.16 4.76 3.78
CA ASP A 525 -33.31 3.89 4.09
C ASP A 525 -33.74 3.05 2.87
N GLU A 526 -33.78 3.66 1.69
CA GLU A 526 -34.04 2.95 0.44
C GLU A 526 -32.98 1.86 0.18
N LEU A 527 -31.70 2.19 0.33
CA LEU A 527 -30.61 1.24 0.13
C LEU A 527 -30.66 0.11 1.17
N MET A 528 -31.03 0.41 2.41
CA MET A 528 -31.21 -0.61 3.46
C MET A 528 -32.35 -1.57 3.13
N ALA A 529 -33.44 -1.08 2.52
CA ALA A 529 -34.55 -1.90 2.06
C ALA A 529 -34.19 -2.74 0.82
N GLU A 530 -33.49 -2.16 -0.16
CA GLU A 530 -33.10 -2.82 -1.41
C GLU A 530 -32.02 -3.90 -1.19
N ASN A 531 -31.01 -3.58 -0.37
CA ASN A 531 -29.84 -4.43 -0.14
C ASN A 531 -29.56 -4.63 1.36
N PRO A 532 -30.40 -5.37 2.11
CA PRO A 532 -30.21 -5.58 3.56
C PRO A 532 -28.87 -6.23 3.91
N GLU A 533 -28.32 -7.06 3.01
CA GLU A 533 -27.03 -7.74 3.18
C GLU A 533 -25.84 -6.76 3.24
N LEU A 534 -25.96 -5.58 2.62
CA LEU A 534 -24.91 -4.55 2.58
C LEU A 534 -24.68 -3.92 3.96
N PHE A 535 -25.72 -3.90 4.80
CA PHE A 535 -25.76 -3.22 6.09
C PHE A 535 -25.62 -4.17 7.29
N ARG A 536 -25.42 -5.48 7.06
CA ARG A 536 -25.17 -6.43 8.14
C ARG A 536 -23.79 -6.19 8.76
N SER A 537 -23.77 -5.86 10.06
CA SER A 537 -22.59 -5.52 10.87
C SER A 537 -21.45 -6.54 10.82
N ASP A 538 -21.76 -7.79 10.45
CA ASP A 538 -20.84 -8.90 10.61
C ASP A 538 -19.93 -9.13 9.38
N ARG A 539 -20.17 -8.44 8.24
CA ARG A 539 -19.76 -9.01 6.93
C ARG A 539 -18.99 -8.14 5.93
N LEU A 540 -18.80 -6.83 6.14
CA LEU A 540 -17.97 -6.03 5.22
C LEU A 540 -16.92 -5.20 5.96
N ASN A 541 -15.84 -5.90 6.25
CA ASN A 541 -14.77 -5.44 7.10
C ASN A 541 -13.66 -4.82 6.25
N SER A 542 -13.82 -3.57 5.79
CA SER A 542 -12.77 -2.76 5.11
C SER A 542 -12.49 -3.04 3.63
N ARG A 543 -11.92 -2.02 2.96
CA ARG A 543 -11.48 -2.06 1.56
C ARG A 543 -10.49 -3.17 1.27
N GLU A 544 -9.62 -3.50 2.22
CA GLU A 544 -8.66 -4.60 2.08
C GLU A 544 -9.34 -5.95 1.86
N ASP A 545 -10.46 -6.19 2.58
CA ASP A 545 -11.24 -7.41 2.40
C ASP A 545 -12.00 -7.38 1.07
N SER A 546 -12.59 -6.25 0.68
CA SER A 546 -13.25 -6.14 -0.63
C SER A 546 -12.30 -6.46 -1.79
N LEU A 547 -11.09 -5.89 -1.80
CA LEU A 547 -10.06 -6.19 -2.81
C LEU A 547 -9.62 -7.65 -2.79
N ARG A 548 -9.49 -8.25 -1.60
CA ARG A 548 -9.13 -9.66 -1.45
C ARG A 548 -10.18 -10.59 -2.04
N LEU A 549 -11.46 -10.31 -1.79
CA LEU A 549 -12.58 -11.12 -2.30
C LEU A 549 -12.76 -10.96 -3.82
N GLU A 550 -12.66 -9.72 -4.32
CA GLU A 550 -12.72 -9.40 -5.75
C GLU A 550 -11.66 -10.17 -6.53
N SER A 551 -10.42 -10.18 -6.05
CA SER A 551 -9.33 -10.86 -6.76
C SER A 551 -9.34 -12.36 -6.62
N PHE A 552 -9.80 -12.90 -5.48
CA PHE A 552 -10.07 -14.34 -5.39
C PHE A 552 -11.13 -14.75 -6.42
N ARG A 553 -12.23 -14.00 -6.53
CA ARG A 553 -13.30 -14.28 -7.50
C ARG A 553 -12.79 -14.24 -8.93
N GLU A 554 -12.02 -13.22 -9.30
CA GLU A 554 -11.42 -13.10 -10.65
C GLU A 554 -10.51 -14.31 -10.97
N THR A 555 -9.57 -14.66 -10.09
CA THR A 555 -8.66 -15.80 -10.35
C THR A 555 -9.40 -17.14 -10.32
N PHE A 556 -10.41 -17.28 -9.46
CA PHE A 556 -11.26 -18.47 -9.43
C PHE A 556 -11.98 -18.66 -10.76
N LEU A 557 -12.60 -17.58 -11.27
CA LEU A 557 -13.29 -17.61 -12.55
C LEU A 557 -12.32 -17.95 -13.69
N GLU A 558 -11.16 -17.29 -13.76
CA GLU A 558 -10.13 -17.60 -14.76
C GLU A 558 -9.75 -19.09 -14.74
N THR A 559 -9.52 -19.66 -13.56
CA THR A 559 -9.17 -21.09 -13.40
C THR A 559 -10.28 -22.02 -13.91
N VAL A 560 -11.54 -21.71 -13.61
CA VAL A 560 -12.69 -22.51 -14.07
C VAL A 560 -12.85 -22.40 -15.59
N LEU A 561 -12.73 -21.19 -16.14
CA LEU A 561 -12.87 -20.93 -17.57
C LEU A 561 -11.74 -21.58 -18.39
N GLU A 562 -10.50 -21.59 -17.88
CA GLU A 562 -9.38 -22.30 -18.52
C GLU A 562 -9.59 -23.82 -18.53
N SER A 563 -10.04 -24.38 -17.42
CA SER A 563 -10.37 -25.82 -17.33
C SER A 563 -11.38 -26.24 -18.42
N TRP A 564 -12.42 -25.45 -18.62
CA TRP A 564 -13.45 -25.73 -19.63
C TRP A 564 -13.02 -25.46 -21.07
N LYS A 565 -11.95 -24.70 -21.29
CA LYS A 565 -11.38 -24.50 -22.62
C LYS A 565 -10.66 -25.77 -23.11
N ASP A 566 -9.98 -26.45 -22.20
CA ASP A 566 -9.28 -27.70 -22.52
C ASP A 566 -10.26 -28.88 -22.68
N HIS A 567 -11.45 -28.79 -22.05
CA HIS A 567 -12.52 -29.79 -22.08
C HIS A 567 -13.91 -29.16 -22.32
N PRO A 568 -14.21 -28.68 -23.54
CA PRO A 568 -15.45 -27.98 -23.85
C PRO A 568 -16.72 -28.80 -23.60
N GLU A 569 -16.65 -30.13 -23.73
CA GLU A 569 -17.72 -31.07 -23.42
C GLU A 569 -18.08 -31.17 -21.92
N GLU A 570 -17.21 -30.67 -21.03
CA GLU A 570 -17.41 -30.63 -19.56
C GLU A 570 -17.82 -29.24 -19.06
N SER A 571 -18.19 -28.32 -19.97
CA SER A 571 -18.57 -26.95 -19.61
C SER A 571 -19.93 -26.88 -18.89
N HIS A 572 -19.87 -26.78 -17.57
CA HIS A 572 -21.03 -26.70 -16.68
C HIS A 572 -21.43 -25.25 -16.36
N ILE A 573 -21.68 -24.49 -17.42
CA ILE A 573 -21.94 -23.04 -17.37
C ILE A 573 -23.21 -22.73 -16.57
N GLN A 574 -24.19 -23.63 -16.59
CA GLN A 574 -25.41 -23.54 -15.80
C GLN A 574 -25.09 -23.53 -14.30
N GLU A 575 -24.28 -24.48 -13.83
CA GLU A 575 -23.87 -24.55 -12.43
C GLU A 575 -23.05 -23.33 -12.00
N LEU A 576 -22.17 -22.82 -12.87
CA LEU A 576 -21.40 -21.60 -12.57
C LEU A 576 -22.29 -20.36 -12.51
N ALA A 577 -23.24 -20.22 -13.42
CA ALA A 577 -24.22 -19.14 -13.40
C ALA A 577 -25.09 -19.18 -12.13
N GLN A 578 -25.51 -20.37 -11.70
CA GLN A 578 -26.26 -20.58 -10.46
C GLN A 578 -25.44 -20.22 -9.20
N VAL A 579 -24.16 -20.57 -9.17
CA VAL A 579 -23.24 -20.17 -8.08
C VAL A 579 -23.13 -18.65 -7.95
N PHE A 580 -23.17 -17.95 -9.08
CA PHE A 580 -23.11 -16.49 -9.18
C PHE A 580 -24.46 -15.78 -8.91
N GLN A 581 -25.55 -16.51 -8.72
CA GLN A 581 -26.82 -15.89 -8.36
C GLN A 581 -26.79 -15.31 -6.94
N LYS A 582 -27.62 -14.27 -6.70
CA LYS A 582 -27.82 -13.64 -5.38
C LYS A 582 -28.20 -14.64 -4.28
N HIS A 583 -28.77 -15.79 -4.66
CA HIS A 583 -29.18 -16.90 -3.77
C HIS A 583 -28.33 -18.17 -3.88
N GLY A 584 -27.21 -18.15 -4.61
CA GLY A 584 -26.36 -19.33 -4.83
C GLY A 584 -26.02 -20.05 -3.52
N SER A 585 -26.23 -21.37 -3.50
CA SER A 585 -26.06 -22.20 -2.30
C SER A 585 -24.66 -22.84 -2.26
N PRO A 586 -24.14 -23.17 -1.06
CA PRO A 586 -22.92 -23.97 -0.94
C PRO A 586 -23.01 -25.34 -1.64
N GLU A 587 -24.23 -25.86 -1.82
CA GLU A 587 -24.49 -27.10 -2.55
C GLU A 587 -24.19 -26.94 -4.05
N ASP A 588 -24.52 -25.80 -4.64
CA ASP A 588 -24.32 -25.52 -6.06
C ASP A 588 -22.83 -25.38 -6.38
N LEU A 589 -22.08 -24.69 -5.50
CA LEU A 589 -20.62 -24.62 -5.60
C LEU A 589 -19.99 -26.00 -5.49
N LYS A 590 -20.52 -26.86 -4.63
CA LYS A 590 -20.02 -28.23 -4.48
C LYS A 590 -20.27 -29.07 -5.73
N LYS A 591 -21.41 -28.88 -6.41
CA LYS A 591 -21.69 -29.52 -7.70
C LYS A 591 -20.71 -29.04 -8.76
N LEU A 592 -20.56 -27.73 -8.92
CA LEU A 592 -19.60 -27.13 -9.85
C LEU A 592 -18.18 -27.69 -9.65
N MET A 593 -17.72 -27.74 -8.40
CA MET A 593 -16.41 -28.29 -8.06
C MET A 593 -16.24 -29.78 -8.43
N ALA A 594 -17.32 -30.56 -8.41
CA ALA A 594 -17.27 -31.98 -8.74
C ALA A 594 -17.03 -32.22 -10.23
N TYR A 595 -17.40 -31.25 -11.07
CA TYR A 595 -17.18 -31.29 -12.52
C TYR A 595 -15.77 -30.86 -12.92
N LEU A 596 -15.01 -30.21 -12.03
CA LEU A 596 -13.64 -29.82 -12.30
C LEU A 596 -12.68 -31.01 -12.19
N SER A 597 -11.63 -31.00 -13.02
CA SER A 597 -10.54 -31.98 -12.93
C SER A 597 -9.89 -31.95 -11.54
N LYS A 598 -9.23 -33.06 -11.16
CA LYS A 598 -8.53 -33.12 -9.87
C LYS A 598 -7.39 -32.09 -9.77
N SER A 599 -6.79 -31.70 -10.90
CA SER A 599 -5.78 -30.65 -10.97
C SER A 599 -6.38 -29.29 -10.59
N ASP A 600 -7.54 -28.97 -11.16
CA ASP A 600 -8.20 -27.67 -10.99
C ASP A 600 -8.84 -27.55 -9.61
N GLN A 601 -9.35 -28.65 -9.05
CA GLN A 601 -9.77 -28.70 -7.65
C GLN A 601 -8.61 -28.38 -6.70
N ASN A 602 -7.39 -28.86 -7.01
CA ASN A 602 -6.20 -28.53 -6.24
C ASN A 602 -5.79 -27.05 -6.44
N MET A 603 -5.92 -26.51 -7.65
CA MET A 603 -5.67 -25.09 -7.92
C MET A 603 -6.64 -24.19 -7.15
N VAL A 604 -7.94 -24.48 -7.17
CA VAL A 604 -8.94 -23.76 -6.37
C VAL A 604 -8.64 -23.86 -4.87
N ALA A 605 -8.24 -25.05 -4.39
CA ALA A 605 -7.80 -25.21 -3.00
C ALA A 605 -6.55 -24.39 -2.68
N TYR A 606 -5.61 -24.27 -3.62
CA TYR A 606 -4.45 -23.39 -3.51
C TYR A 606 -4.86 -21.91 -3.48
N LEU A 607 -5.75 -21.44 -4.36
CA LEU A 607 -6.24 -20.05 -4.37
C LEU A 607 -6.92 -19.68 -3.06
N ARG A 608 -7.80 -20.56 -2.57
CA ARG A 608 -8.45 -20.42 -1.26
C ARG A 608 -7.43 -20.20 -0.14
N GLN A 609 -6.31 -20.92 -0.20
CA GLN A 609 -5.23 -20.80 0.75
C GLN A 609 -4.46 -19.49 0.54
N GLU A 610 -4.08 -19.16 -0.70
CA GLU A 610 -3.27 -18.00 -1.08
C GLU A 610 -3.94 -16.68 -0.67
N TYR A 611 -5.26 -16.58 -0.87
CA TYR A 611 -6.06 -15.41 -0.45
C TYR A 611 -6.60 -15.53 0.98
N GLY A 612 -6.35 -16.64 1.67
CA GLY A 612 -6.83 -16.90 3.04
C GLY A 612 -8.34 -16.73 3.17
N ILE A 613 -9.09 -17.34 2.26
CA ILE A 613 -10.55 -17.28 2.09
C ILE A 613 -11.19 -18.30 3.04
N SER A 614 -12.26 -17.90 3.74
CA SER A 614 -13.14 -18.79 4.52
C SER A 614 -14.30 -19.34 3.66
N ASP A 615 -15.07 -20.31 4.17
CA ASP A 615 -16.26 -20.82 3.44
C ASP A 615 -17.31 -19.69 3.24
N ASP A 616 -17.49 -18.84 4.25
CA ASP A 616 -18.41 -17.70 4.17
C ASP A 616 -17.88 -16.63 3.21
N ASP A 617 -16.57 -16.35 3.26
CA ASP A 617 -15.90 -15.41 2.35
C ASP A 617 -16.04 -15.83 0.90
N GLU A 618 -15.89 -17.12 0.61
CA GLU A 618 -15.99 -17.68 -0.73
C GLU A 618 -17.38 -17.46 -1.32
N MET A 619 -18.43 -17.75 -0.55
CA MET A 619 -19.79 -17.50 -1.01
C MET A 619 -20.07 -15.99 -1.15
N ILE A 620 -19.52 -15.15 -0.27
CA ILE A 620 -19.65 -13.69 -0.41
C ILE A 620 -18.93 -13.19 -1.67
N ALA A 621 -17.73 -13.70 -1.94
CA ALA A 621 -16.96 -13.36 -3.13
C ALA A 621 -17.73 -13.75 -4.39
N LEU A 622 -18.16 -15.01 -4.50
CA LEU A 622 -18.82 -15.54 -5.69
C LEU A 622 -20.17 -14.85 -5.95
N ARG A 623 -20.95 -14.52 -4.92
CA ARG A 623 -22.23 -13.78 -5.10
C ARG A 623 -22.06 -12.33 -5.58
N ARG A 624 -20.86 -11.77 -5.51
CA ARG A 624 -20.53 -10.41 -5.99
C ARG A 624 -20.04 -10.46 -7.45
N THR A 625 -20.83 -11.07 -8.31
CA THR A 625 -20.48 -11.22 -9.73
C THR A 625 -20.64 -9.89 -10.44
N GLU A 626 -19.59 -9.46 -11.14
CA GLU A 626 -19.66 -8.25 -11.95
C GLU A 626 -20.17 -8.55 -13.36
N PRO A 627 -20.76 -7.54 -14.03
CA PRO A 627 -21.22 -7.71 -15.40
C PRO A 627 -20.12 -8.15 -16.37
N ASP A 628 -18.88 -7.68 -16.17
CA ASP A 628 -17.74 -8.02 -17.03
C ASP A 628 -17.42 -9.53 -16.97
N GLU A 629 -17.60 -10.17 -15.82
CA GLU A 629 -17.39 -11.62 -15.66
C GLU A 629 -18.49 -12.44 -16.28
N LEU A 630 -19.74 -11.99 -16.13
CA LEU A 630 -20.86 -12.60 -16.81
C LEU A 630 -20.63 -12.58 -18.33
N TRP A 631 -20.10 -11.48 -18.87
CA TRP A 631 -19.68 -11.41 -20.26
C TRP A 631 -18.50 -12.35 -20.61
N GLN A 632 -17.55 -12.58 -19.71
CA GLN A 632 -16.49 -13.58 -19.92
C GLN A 632 -17.06 -15.00 -20.03
N VAL A 633 -18.02 -15.36 -19.17
CA VAL A 633 -18.72 -16.65 -19.22
C VAL A 633 -19.44 -16.84 -20.56
N ILE A 634 -20.16 -15.81 -21.01
CA ILE A 634 -20.86 -15.85 -22.31
C ILE A 634 -19.86 -15.91 -23.48
N ALA A 635 -18.80 -15.11 -23.45
CA ALA A 635 -17.79 -15.11 -24.50
C ALA A 635 -17.10 -16.47 -24.62
N LEU A 636 -16.85 -17.17 -23.52
CA LEU A 636 -16.33 -18.54 -23.55
C LEU A 636 -17.33 -19.50 -24.19
N ASN A 637 -18.62 -19.38 -23.84
CA ASN A 637 -19.67 -20.22 -24.39
C ASN A 637 -19.81 -20.03 -25.92
N ILE A 638 -19.79 -18.79 -26.38
CA ILE A 638 -19.80 -18.44 -27.80
C ILE A 638 -18.54 -18.93 -28.51
N ASP A 639 -17.37 -18.84 -27.87
CA ASP A 639 -16.11 -19.31 -28.46
C ASP A 639 -16.02 -20.84 -28.49
N VAL A 640 -16.51 -21.55 -27.48
CA VAL A 640 -16.65 -23.01 -27.47
C VAL A 640 -17.62 -23.45 -28.57
N ILE A 641 -18.77 -22.79 -28.69
CA ILE A 641 -19.75 -23.03 -29.78
C ILE A 641 -19.10 -22.76 -31.15
N ASN A 642 -18.38 -21.65 -31.31
CA ASN A 642 -17.67 -21.33 -32.55
C ASN A 642 -16.55 -22.32 -32.85
N THR A 643 -15.78 -22.78 -31.85
CA THR A 643 -14.69 -23.76 -32.03
C THR A 643 -15.25 -25.15 -32.39
N LEU A 644 -16.42 -25.52 -31.87
CA LEU A 644 -17.15 -26.73 -32.27
C LEU A 644 -17.79 -26.63 -33.67
N VAL A 645 -17.96 -25.42 -34.19
CA VAL A 645 -18.63 -25.13 -35.47
C VAL A 645 -17.65 -24.73 -36.59
N SER A 646 -16.43 -24.25 -36.28
CA SER A 646 -15.49 -23.72 -37.27
C SER A 646 -14.33 -24.68 -37.57
N ASP A 647 -14.55 -25.52 -38.57
CA ASP A 647 -13.47 -25.98 -39.46
C ASP A 647 -13.34 -24.93 -40.59
N SER A 648 -12.91 -23.69 -40.30
CA SER A 648 -12.54 -22.72 -41.36
C SER A 648 -11.82 -21.45 -40.89
N THR A 649 -10.90 -21.04 -41.75
CA THR A 649 -9.99 -19.89 -41.69
C THR A 649 -10.68 -18.53 -41.89
N GLU A 650 -11.31 -17.96 -40.85
CA GLU A 650 -11.84 -16.58 -40.88
C GLU A 650 -11.19 -15.68 -39.81
N SER A 651 -11.02 -14.39 -40.13
CA SER A 651 -10.41 -13.40 -39.21
C SER A 651 -11.32 -13.07 -38.02
N GLU A 652 -10.77 -12.82 -36.83
CA GLU A 652 -11.55 -12.48 -35.59
C GLU A 652 -12.63 -11.40 -35.81
N ASN A 653 -12.39 -10.42 -36.69
CA ASN A 653 -13.34 -9.35 -37.01
C ASN A 653 -14.57 -9.82 -37.83
N SER A 654 -14.48 -10.90 -38.61
CA SER A 654 -15.64 -11.41 -39.36
C SER A 654 -16.57 -12.26 -38.48
N ALA A 655 -16.02 -12.97 -37.49
CA ALA A 655 -16.79 -13.75 -36.53
C ALA A 655 -17.61 -12.85 -35.59
N LEU A 656 -17.01 -11.80 -35.02
CA LEU A 656 -17.72 -10.84 -34.16
C LEU A 656 -18.85 -10.11 -34.90
N ARG A 657 -18.67 -9.87 -36.20
CA ARG A 657 -19.69 -9.21 -37.03
C ARG A 657 -20.86 -10.12 -37.37
N LYS A 658 -20.60 -11.41 -37.62
CA LYS A 658 -21.65 -12.43 -37.78
C LYS A 658 -22.45 -12.59 -36.50
N LEU A 659 -21.75 -12.71 -35.36
CA LEU A 659 -22.36 -12.78 -34.04
C LEU A 659 -23.25 -11.56 -33.75
N PHE A 660 -22.77 -10.35 -34.03
CA PHE A 660 -23.57 -9.14 -33.85
C PHE A 660 -24.85 -9.18 -34.68
N SER A 661 -24.76 -9.58 -35.96
CA SER A 661 -25.94 -9.71 -36.83
C SER A 661 -26.89 -10.85 -36.47
N GLU A 662 -26.43 -11.84 -35.71
CA GLU A 662 -27.29 -12.91 -35.20
C GLU A 662 -28.12 -12.45 -33.99
N ILE A 663 -27.59 -11.51 -33.21
CA ILE A 663 -28.26 -10.95 -32.03
C ILE A 663 -29.21 -9.82 -32.44
N ASP A 664 -28.78 -8.94 -33.37
CA ASP A 664 -29.57 -7.86 -33.98
C ASP A 664 -30.57 -8.46 -34.99
N THR A 665 -31.70 -8.92 -34.47
CA THR A 665 -32.73 -9.65 -35.24
C THR A 665 -33.58 -8.74 -36.09
N ASP A 666 -33.74 -7.47 -35.69
CA ASP A 666 -34.52 -6.48 -36.43
C ASP A 666 -33.68 -5.70 -37.45
N GLY A 667 -32.36 -5.83 -37.41
CA GLY A 667 -31.42 -5.19 -38.34
C GLY A 667 -31.29 -3.69 -38.12
N SER A 668 -31.59 -3.22 -36.91
CA SER A 668 -31.56 -1.80 -36.53
C SER A 668 -30.13 -1.23 -36.47
N GLY A 669 -29.11 -2.09 -36.41
CA GLY A 669 -27.71 -1.71 -36.26
C GLY A 669 -27.26 -1.50 -34.81
N GLY A 670 -28.10 -1.86 -33.83
CA GLY A 670 -27.80 -1.81 -32.40
C GLY A 670 -28.61 -2.88 -31.65
N ILE A 671 -27.96 -3.62 -30.75
CA ILE A 671 -28.62 -4.68 -29.98
C ILE A 671 -29.41 -4.07 -28.83
N ASP A 672 -30.72 -4.28 -28.78
CA ASP A 672 -31.55 -3.86 -27.65
C ASP A 672 -31.55 -4.89 -26.49
N ILE A 673 -32.16 -4.51 -25.35
CA ILE A 673 -32.17 -5.37 -24.16
C ILE A 673 -32.98 -6.65 -24.34
N ASP A 674 -34.04 -6.62 -25.14
CA ASP A 674 -34.93 -7.77 -25.37
C ASP A 674 -34.31 -8.75 -26.38
N GLU A 675 -33.60 -8.23 -27.38
CA GLU A 675 -32.74 -8.99 -28.28
C GLU A 675 -31.61 -9.68 -27.53
N LEU A 676 -30.90 -8.94 -26.67
CA LEU A 676 -29.84 -9.51 -25.85
C LEU A 676 -30.40 -10.55 -24.87
N LYS A 677 -31.55 -10.31 -24.24
CA LYS A 677 -32.23 -11.28 -23.37
C LYS A 677 -32.60 -12.54 -24.13
N THR A 678 -33.17 -12.40 -25.31
CA THR A 678 -33.59 -13.53 -26.14
C THR A 678 -32.38 -14.37 -26.52
N TYR A 679 -31.31 -13.72 -26.99
CA TYR A 679 -30.09 -14.41 -27.37
C TYR A 679 -29.41 -15.11 -26.19
N ILE A 680 -29.21 -14.40 -25.06
CA ILE A 680 -28.57 -14.97 -23.87
C ILE A 680 -29.41 -16.10 -23.29
N LYS A 681 -30.73 -15.99 -23.25
CA LYS A 681 -31.59 -17.08 -22.76
C LYS A 681 -31.62 -18.28 -23.72
N ASN A 682 -31.39 -18.09 -25.01
CA ASN A 682 -31.28 -19.20 -25.95
C ASN A 682 -29.99 -20.01 -25.74
N ILE A 683 -28.88 -19.34 -25.37
CA ILE A 683 -27.59 -20.00 -25.14
C ILE A 683 -27.44 -20.47 -23.68
N THR A 684 -27.99 -19.70 -22.76
CA THR A 684 -27.90 -19.87 -21.30
C THR A 684 -29.24 -19.51 -20.66
N PRO A 685 -30.25 -20.42 -20.71
CA PRO A 685 -31.62 -20.16 -20.25
C PRO A 685 -31.74 -19.74 -18.78
N ASP A 686 -30.73 -20.08 -17.97
CA ASP A 686 -30.73 -19.91 -16.53
C ASP A 686 -30.19 -18.54 -16.06
N PHE A 687 -29.75 -17.68 -16.99
CA PHE A 687 -29.41 -16.29 -16.66
C PHE A 687 -30.69 -15.51 -16.33
N THR A 688 -30.68 -14.87 -15.16
CA THR A 688 -31.80 -14.03 -14.72
C THR A 688 -31.86 -12.74 -15.53
N ASP A 689 -33.06 -12.17 -15.65
CA ASP A 689 -33.25 -10.89 -16.34
C ASP A 689 -32.39 -9.78 -15.71
N ASP A 690 -32.26 -9.78 -14.38
CA ASP A 690 -31.40 -8.85 -13.64
C ASP A 690 -29.92 -8.97 -14.04
N GLN A 691 -29.41 -10.19 -14.24
CA GLN A 691 -28.03 -10.42 -14.69
C GLN A 691 -27.82 -9.94 -16.13
N ILE A 692 -28.78 -10.21 -17.00
CA ILE A 692 -28.72 -9.77 -18.40
C ILE A 692 -28.80 -8.24 -18.49
N GLU A 693 -29.64 -7.62 -17.67
CA GLU A 693 -29.74 -6.17 -17.58
C GLU A 693 -28.45 -5.55 -17.02
N MET A 694 -27.83 -6.19 -16.02
CA MET A 694 -26.49 -5.80 -15.54
C MET A 694 -25.43 -5.86 -16.64
N MET A 695 -25.43 -6.93 -17.44
CA MET A 695 -24.54 -7.11 -18.59
C MET A 695 -24.79 -6.05 -19.67
N PHE A 696 -26.06 -5.84 -20.01
CA PHE A 696 -26.49 -4.84 -20.97
C PHE A 696 -26.01 -3.44 -20.57
N ASN A 697 -26.29 -3.02 -19.33
CA ASN A 697 -25.87 -1.73 -18.78
C ASN A 697 -24.34 -1.56 -18.72
N ARG A 698 -23.58 -2.65 -18.75
CA ARG A 698 -22.12 -2.61 -18.80
C ARG A 698 -21.60 -2.46 -20.23
N ALA A 699 -22.29 -3.06 -21.18
CA ALA A 699 -21.97 -3.07 -22.60
C ALA A 699 -22.40 -1.79 -23.31
N ASP A 700 -23.52 -1.22 -22.90
CA ASP A 700 -24.03 0.08 -23.32
C ASP A 700 -23.16 1.18 -22.68
N ILE A 701 -22.05 1.51 -23.33
CA ILE A 701 -21.07 2.50 -22.86
C ILE A 701 -21.65 3.91 -23.01
N ILE A 702 -22.43 4.10 -24.07
CA ILE A 702 -23.05 5.35 -24.46
C ILE A 702 -24.38 5.54 -23.70
N GLY A 703 -25.04 4.52 -23.19
CA GLY A 703 -26.28 4.66 -22.41
C GLY A 703 -27.49 5.03 -23.25
N ASN A 704 -27.52 4.62 -24.52
CA ASN A 704 -28.64 4.86 -25.45
C ASN A 704 -29.65 3.71 -25.49
N ASN A 705 -29.57 2.77 -24.54
CA ASN A 705 -30.36 1.55 -24.51
C ASN A 705 -30.22 0.71 -25.78
N MET A 706 -29.09 0.81 -26.48
CA MET A 706 -28.72 -0.08 -27.58
C MET A 706 -27.21 -0.27 -27.59
N ILE A 707 -26.74 -1.51 -27.74
CA ILE A 707 -25.32 -1.82 -27.86
C ILE A 707 -24.95 -1.74 -29.35
N THR A 708 -24.21 -0.72 -29.72
CA THR A 708 -23.69 -0.55 -31.10
C THR A 708 -22.61 -1.58 -31.42
N TYR A 709 -22.32 -1.79 -32.71
CA TYR A 709 -21.24 -2.69 -33.11
C TYR A 709 -19.87 -2.27 -32.56
N GLU A 710 -19.60 -0.97 -32.48
CA GLU A 710 -18.37 -0.43 -31.89
C GLU A 710 -18.28 -0.76 -30.39
N GLU A 711 -19.36 -0.59 -29.63
CA GLU A 711 -19.42 -0.93 -28.20
C GLU A 711 -19.30 -2.43 -27.98
N PHE A 712 -19.98 -3.22 -28.80
CA PHE A 712 -19.87 -4.67 -28.83
C PHE A 712 -18.43 -5.11 -29.09
N CYS A 713 -17.75 -4.51 -30.08
CA CYS A 713 -16.35 -4.75 -30.36
C CYS A 713 -15.44 -4.33 -29.20
N VAL A 714 -15.68 -3.17 -28.57
CA VAL A 714 -14.89 -2.72 -27.42
C VAL A 714 -15.06 -3.67 -26.24
N LEU A 715 -16.27 -4.16 -25.99
CA LEU A 715 -16.56 -5.12 -24.94
C LEU A 715 -15.84 -6.45 -25.20
N PHE A 716 -16.04 -7.04 -26.38
CA PHE A 716 -15.39 -8.29 -26.76
C PHE A 716 -13.88 -8.14 -26.95
N LYS A 717 -13.37 -6.95 -27.27
CA LYS A 717 -11.93 -6.65 -27.27
C LYS A 717 -11.40 -6.38 -25.87
N LYS A 718 -12.18 -5.90 -24.92
CA LYS A 718 -11.76 -5.75 -23.52
C LYS A 718 -11.69 -7.11 -22.83
N ILE A 719 -12.71 -7.93 -23.05
CA ILE A 719 -12.75 -9.35 -22.66
C ILE A 719 -11.70 -10.13 -23.43
N GLY A 720 -11.55 -9.83 -24.72
CA GLY A 720 -10.58 -10.38 -25.67
C GLY A 720 -9.13 -9.97 -25.38
N GLN A 721 -8.87 -8.76 -24.89
CA GLN A 721 -7.55 -8.29 -24.45
C GLN A 721 -7.25 -8.77 -23.03
N GLN A 722 -8.26 -9.00 -22.19
CA GLN A 722 -8.10 -9.85 -21.02
C GLN A 722 -7.72 -11.29 -21.45
N ARG A 723 -8.21 -11.77 -22.61
CA ARG A 723 -7.90 -13.07 -23.26
C ARG A 723 -6.57 -13.12 -24.05
N ILE A 724 -6.10 -12.03 -24.65
CA ILE A 724 -4.87 -11.93 -25.47
C ILE A 724 -3.69 -11.43 -24.61
N ALA A 725 -3.96 -10.78 -23.47
CA ALA A 725 -2.98 -10.65 -22.40
C ALA A 725 -2.73 -11.98 -21.64
N LEU A 726 -3.39 -13.08 -22.05
CA LEU A 726 -3.18 -14.47 -21.64
C LEU A 726 -2.52 -15.33 -22.76
N LYS A 727 -1.89 -14.70 -23.77
CA LYS A 727 -1.05 -15.36 -24.78
C LYS A 727 0.39 -14.90 -24.70
#